data_AF-G4YYV0-F1
#
_entry.id   AF-G4YYV0-F1
#
_cell.length_a   1.000
_cell.length_b   1.000
_cell.length_c   1.000
_cell.angle_alpha   90.00
_cell.angle_beta   90.00
_cell.angle_gamma   90.00
#
_symmetry.space_group_name_H-M   'P 1'
#
loop_
_entity.id
_entity.type
_entity.pdbx_description
1 polymer ?
#
loop_
_entity_poly.entity_id
_entity_poly.type
_entity_poly.pdbx_seq_one_letter_code
_entity_poly.pdbx_strand_id
1 'polypeptide(L)'
;MYAGVGLQAAYKTLDVLQGTNVGTQSFGTMKSELIEGYCGGGLIHDSPIVQKVLGGDTTPNNKTLYLQSATSTSFENCADVVFDTGLYGAANTYTGFAALLAYGSYNLSIIQDVEYVMGIVDCTSPPLVTGDPSLLRVFNLVRGKSDPEDVRIIAVSLSAQDYRIPEQSRRGPAILVNVFSVGDMRATSVDQYFALGLDSPYTSSPAFFVFTLEGVSEDGYWEMASVPHNISVDPVIHARTSRRRGFYLHAESEQANMRNLYWKVEKESPARALSEWEWYGEPIIFDSWAWVHGIHLIFAWQTIFSLGVLSIVVFRNLPVGKIWVGDAFASVSNGTLMMRGLLVMASWYVNEYWTLVEFCLSNANDISGKQRVPVHAQLAHADLMVMFLSIIGLIGRFTKERIDPAFALFLFEIIHTSRQGIVRGAASVMKKVVDYADTEYRAGIATMTEEQEQLSALRLWTTHMLNGIDFGFLAASLFPKLLLIVIVLAYVGMRKVYHQFYPDQKPTGITGRSTADRSTNETAATAQKGNLTNFEISTGVELEARYGLISDYKNYVFFKGLKFASADGVYCSGYVVANGRFLVGSKDLLSIIMIKAFRSRFTNVYVYAVDGNTVQRTAQLVYPETLSWQDLIFLNINILA
;
A
#
# COMPACT_ATOMS: atom_id res chain seq x y z
N MET A 1 -2.44 -21.46 1.76
CA MET A 1 -1.84 -20.18 1.37
C MET A 1 -2.76 -19.34 0.48
N TYR A 2 -3.00 -19.74 -0.78
CA TYR A 2 -3.83 -18.99 -1.74
C TYR A 2 -5.21 -18.55 -1.18
N ALA A 3 -5.98 -19.46 -0.58
CA ALA A 3 -7.26 -19.12 0.05
C ALA A 3 -7.13 -18.15 1.23
N GLY A 4 -6.04 -18.25 2.00
CA GLY A 4 -5.77 -17.36 3.14
C GLY A 4 -5.52 -15.93 2.69
N VAL A 5 -4.73 -15.74 1.63
CA VAL A 5 -4.50 -14.42 1.02
C VAL A 5 -5.82 -13.83 0.51
N GLY A 6 -6.67 -14.64 -0.14
CA GLY A 6 -7.98 -14.18 -0.62
C GLY A 6 -8.95 -13.77 0.50
N LEU A 7 -9.00 -14.53 1.60
CA LEU A 7 -9.80 -14.14 2.78
C LEU A 7 -9.27 -12.87 3.44
N GLN A 8 -7.95 -12.72 3.52
CA GLN A 8 -7.33 -11.53 4.11
C GLN A 8 -7.59 -10.29 3.24
N ALA A 9 -7.51 -10.42 1.92
CA ALA A 9 -7.90 -9.35 1.00
C ALA A 9 -9.38 -8.98 1.18
N ALA A 10 -10.29 -9.95 1.24
CA ALA A 10 -11.71 -9.69 1.48
C ALA A 10 -11.99 -8.98 2.82
N TYR A 11 -11.27 -9.37 3.89
CA TYR A 11 -11.35 -8.66 5.17
C TYR A 11 -10.86 -7.21 5.04
N LYS A 12 -9.73 -6.98 4.36
CA LYS A 12 -9.22 -5.62 4.11
C LYS A 12 -10.09 -4.79 3.18
N THR A 13 -10.83 -5.40 2.26
CA THR A 13 -11.86 -4.70 1.48
C THR A 13 -12.92 -4.09 2.38
N LEU A 14 -13.36 -4.80 3.43
CA LEU A 14 -14.32 -4.25 4.39
C LEU A 14 -13.73 -3.10 5.21
N ASP A 15 -12.49 -3.25 5.69
CA ASP A 15 -11.79 -2.19 6.45
C ASP A 15 -11.72 -0.87 5.65
N VAL A 16 -11.36 -0.97 4.36
CA VAL A 16 -11.24 0.17 3.43
C VAL A 16 -12.60 0.81 3.15
N LEU A 17 -13.63 0.00 2.88
CA LEU A 17 -14.99 0.50 2.64
C LEU A 17 -15.60 1.19 3.87
N GLN A 18 -15.20 0.77 5.07
CA GLN A 18 -15.62 1.39 6.33
C GLN A 18 -14.83 2.67 6.66
N GLY A 19 -13.74 2.96 5.92
CA GLY A 19 -12.86 4.09 6.23
C GLY A 19 -12.22 3.96 7.61
N THR A 20 -11.88 2.74 8.02
CA THR A 20 -11.38 2.47 9.38
C THR A 20 -10.08 3.24 9.62
N ASN A 21 -10.00 3.98 10.73
CA ASN A 21 -8.82 4.76 11.07
C ASN A 21 -7.59 3.86 11.21
N VAL A 22 -6.51 4.21 10.51
CA VAL A 22 -5.21 3.49 10.55
C VAL A 22 -4.46 3.77 11.86
N GLY A 23 -4.88 4.79 12.60
CA GLY A 23 -4.33 5.24 13.87
C GLY A 23 -3.15 6.20 13.71
N THR A 24 -2.84 6.90 14.80
CA THR A 24 -1.77 7.90 14.86
C THR A 24 -0.41 7.30 14.50
N GLN A 25 0.30 7.96 13.58
CA GLN A 25 1.67 7.60 13.21
C GLN A 25 2.64 8.75 13.49
N SER A 26 3.86 8.40 13.88
CA SER A 26 4.98 9.35 13.90
C SER A 26 5.54 9.51 12.48
N PHE A 27 5.74 10.75 12.06
CA PHE A 27 6.37 11.13 10.79
C PHE A 27 7.80 11.65 10.99
N GLY A 28 8.37 11.40 12.18
CA GLY A 28 9.74 11.74 12.54
C GLY A 28 9.89 13.10 13.21
N THR A 29 11.12 13.40 13.60
CA THR A 29 11.50 14.63 14.29
C THR A 29 12.39 15.45 13.38
N MET A 30 11.98 16.68 13.08
CA MET A 30 12.84 17.65 12.42
C MET A 30 13.74 18.27 13.50
N LYS A 31 15.04 18.01 13.44
CA LYS A 31 16.01 18.48 14.42
C LYS A 31 16.86 19.63 13.84
N SER A 32 16.87 20.76 14.52
CA SER A 32 17.85 21.84 14.36
C SER A 32 19.04 21.56 15.28
N GLU A 33 20.23 21.39 14.71
CA GLU A 33 21.39 20.84 15.42
C GLU A 33 22.26 21.90 16.11
N LEU A 34 22.16 23.18 15.75
CA LEU A 34 23.10 24.22 16.20
C LEU A 34 22.52 25.10 17.30
N ILE A 35 21.24 25.47 17.20
CA ILE A 35 20.63 26.50 18.07
C ILE A 35 20.81 26.19 19.56
N GLU A 36 20.65 24.93 19.98
CA GLU A 36 20.81 24.50 21.37
C GLU A 36 22.21 24.80 21.90
N GLY A 37 23.25 24.45 21.12
CA GLY A 37 24.64 24.69 21.50
C GLY A 37 24.99 26.18 21.59
N TYR A 38 24.40 27.00 20.71
CA TYR A 38 24.57 28.45 20.72
C TYR A 38 23.83 29.15 21.86
N CYS A 39 22.69 28.61 22.30
CA CYS A 39 21.96 29.07 23.49
C CYS A 39 22.64 28.64 24.80
N GLY A 40 23.46 27.59 24.78
CA GLY A 40 24.19 27.11 25.95
C GLY A 40 23.31 26.40 26.98
N GLY A 41 23.81 26.22 28.20
CA GLY A 41 23.15 25.45 29.26
C GLY A 41 22.57 26.27 30.42
N GLY A 42 22.41 27.58 30.26
CA GLY A 42 21.98 28.50 31.32
C GLY A 42 21.18 29.68 30.79
N LEU A 43 21.39 30.86 31.37
CA LEU A 43 20.76 32.10 30.92
C LEU A 43 21.19 32.44 29.49
N ILE A 44 20.26 32.92 28.67
CA ILE A 44 20.56 33.33 27.28
C ILE A 44 21.53 34.51 27.26
N HIS A 45 21.48 35.42 28.23
CA HIS A 45 22.47 36.50 28.36
C HIS A 45 23.92 35.98 28.41
N ASP A 46 24.15 34.85 29.09
CA ASP A 46 25.50 34.27 29.28
C ASP A 46 25.87 33.26 28.17
N SER A 47 24.99 33.10 27.19
CA SER A 47 25.14 32.10 26.13
C SER A 47 26.30 32.40 25.17
N PRO A 48 26.84 31.37 24.48
CA PRO A 48 27.81 31.56 23.41
C PRO A 48 27.36 32.56 22.33
N ILE A 49 26.07 32.59 21.97
CA ILE A 49 25.57 33.51 20.95
C ILE A 49 25.71 34.98 21.39
N VAL A 50 25.39 35.32 22.64
CA VAL A 50 25.54 36.69 23.14
C VAL A 50 27.01 37.02 23.41
N GLN A 51 27.69 36.18 24.20
CA GLN A 51 29.01 36.52 24.74
C GLN A 51 30.15 36.32 23.74
N LYS A 52 30.10 35.26 22.93
CA LYS A 52 31.20 34.93 22.00
C LYS A 52 30.98 35.44 20.58
N VAL A 53 29.75 35.35 20.07
CA VAL A 53 29.45 35.77 18.69
C VAL A 53 29.21 37.29 18.62
N LEU A 54 28.40 37.82 19.52
CA LEU A 54 28.08 39.27 19.55
C LEU A 54 29.01 40.09 20.45
N GLY A 55 29.92 39.44 21.18
CA GLY A 55 30.85 40.15 22.09
C GLY A 55 30.14 40.86 23.24
N GLY A 56 28.96 40.39 23.64
CA GLY A 56 28.11 41.01 24.66
C GLY A 56 27.23 42.15 24.15
N ASP A 57 27.28 42.51 22.87
CA ASP A 57 26.45 43.58 22.32
C ASP A 57 25.03 43.08 21.98
N THR A 58 24.05 43.56 22.72
CA THR A 58 22.62 43.30 22.49
C THR A 58 21.89 44.51 21.93
N THR A 59 22.60 45.46 21.31
CA THR A 59 21.97 46.64 20.71
C THR A 59 21.08 46.24 19.53
N PRO A 60 19.81 46.69 19.50
CA PRO A 60 18.87 46.45 18.42
C PRO A 60 19.45 46.72 17.04
N ASN A 61 19.39 45.72 16.17
CA ASN A 61 19.80 45.85 14.79
C ASN A 61 18.93 44.98 13.87
N ASN A 62 18.77 45.41 12.61
CA ASN A 62 17.90 44.71 11.66
C ASN A 62 18.67 43.63 10.88
N LYS A 63 19.72 43.03 11.47
CA LYS A 63 20.48 41.95 10.82
C LYS A 63 19.90 40.59 11.17
N THR A 64 20.35 39.58 10.46
CA THR A 64 20.07 38.18 10.76
C THR A 64 21.39 37.42 10.82
N LEU A 65 21.56 36.63 11.87
CA LEU A 65 22.69 35.74 12.09
C LEU A 65 22.34 34.34 11.61
N TYR A 66 23.16 33.78 10.72
CA TYR A 66 23.04 32.43 10.20
C TYR A 66 24.06 31.53 10.90
N LEU A 67 23.59 30.53 11.64
CA LEU A 67 24.44 29.55 12.32
C LEU A 67 24.86 28.49 11.30
N GLN A 68 26.12 28.52 10.84
CA GLN A 68 26.59 27.64 9.77
C GLN A 68 27.16 26.31 10.31
N SER A 69 27.85 26.36 11.44
CA SER A 69 28.38 25.19 12.14
C SER A 69 28.47 25.49 13.63
N ALA A 70 28.97 24.55 14.44
CA ALA A 70 29.14 24.78 15.89
C ALA A 70 30.10 25.93 16.25
N THR A 71 30.90 26.42 15.29
CA THR A 71 31.91 27.46 15.53
C THR A 71 31.91 28.57 14.48
N SER A 72 31.05 28.50 13.46
CA SER A 72 31.02 29.47 12.35
C SER A 72 29.64 30.06 12.16
N THR A 73 29.59 31.37 11.93
CA THR A 73 28.35 32.12 11.70
C THR A 73 28.53 33.08 10.53
N SER A 74 27.43 33.43 9.86
CA SER A 74 27.40 34.42 8.78
C SER A 74 26.29 35.44 9.01
N PHE A 75 26.41 36.61 8.40
CA PHE A 75 25.34 37.63 8.35
C PHE A 75 24.73 37.76 6.95
N GLU A 76 25.18 36.96 5.99
CA GLU A 76 24.72 37.02 4.60
C GLU A 76 23.67 35.94 4.31
N ASN A 77 24.03 34.66 4.48
CA ASN A 77 23.17 33.51 4.23
C ASN A 77 23.73 32.21 4.85
N CYS A 78 22.98 31.11 4.68
CA CYS A 78 23.45 29.75 4.86
C CYS A 78 24.13 29.24 3.57
N ALA A 79 25.44 28.98 3.60
CA ALA A 79 26.24 28.72 2.41
C ALA A 79 26.03 27.32 1.80
N ASP A 80 25.74 26.30 2.62
CA ASP A 80 25.71 24.89 2.20
C ASP A 80 24.31 24.39 1.79
N VAL A 81 23.35 25.30 1.60
CA VAL A 81 21.96 24.97 1.27
C VAL A 81 21.43 25.86 0.14
N VAL A 82 20.38 25.40 -0.54
CA VAL A 82 19.64 26.25 -1.48
C VAL A 82 18.86 27.27 -0.66
N PHE A 83 19.46 28.45 -0.49
CA PHE A 83 18.95 29.48 0.40
C PHE A 83 17.86 30.33 -0.28
N ASP A 84 16.66 30.33 0.31
CA ASP A 84 15.56 31.19 -0.10
C ASP A 84 15.63 32.51 0.69
N THR A 85 16.05 33.58 0.02
CA THR A 85 16.15 34.92 0.59
C THR A 85 14.78 35.54 0.90
N GLY A 86 13.72 35.11 0.22
CA GLY A 86 12.35 35.55 0.48
C GLY A 86 11.81 34.99 1.79
N LEU A 87 12.20 33.77 2.16
CA LEU A 87 11.81 33.15 3.44
C LEU A 87 12.75 33.50 4.60
N TYR A 88 14.06 33.33 4.42
CA TYR A 88 15.04 33.40 5.51
C TYR A 88 15.88 34.68 5.52
N GLY A 89 15.67 35.59 4.56
CA GLY A 89 16.40 36.85 4.49
C GLY A 89 16.03 37.82 5.62
N ALA A 90 16.97 38.70 5.95
CA ALA A 90 16.86 39.62 7.08
C ALA A 90 15.62 40.53 7.06
N ALA A 91 15.18 40.94 5.87
CA ALA A 91 13.97 41.75 5.72
C ALA A 91 12.71 40.97 6.13
N ASN A 92 12.61 39.69 5.72
CA ASN A 92 11.44 38.86 6.00
C ASN A 92 11.40 38.41 7.47
N THR A 93 12.54 38.03 8.05
CA THR A 93 12.62 37.63 9.47
C THR A 93 12.22 38.79 10.39
N TYR A 94 12.75 40.00 10.15
CA TYR A 94 12.37 41.20 10.88
C TYR A 94 10.89 41.56 10.69
N THR A 95 10.40 41.59 9.45
CA THR A 95 9.00 41.96 9.16
C THR A 95 8.03 40.95 9.76
N GLY A 96 8.36 39.66 9.73
CA GLY A 96 7.58 38.61 10.37
C GLY A 96 7.50 38.77 11.88
N PHE A 97 8.61 39.10 12.55
CA PHE A 97 8.61 39.39 13.98
C PHE A 97 7.82 40.66 14.32
N ALA A 98 7.96 41.72 13.52
CA ALA A 98 7.19 42.96 13.69
C ALA A 98 5.68 42.73 13.52
N ALA A 99 5.28 41.90 12.56
CA ALA A 99 3.87 41.51 12.38
C ALA A 99 3.35 40.73 13.59
N LEU A 100 4.14 39.81 14.14
CA LEU A 100 3.78 39.09 15.37
C LEU A 100 3.58 40.04 16.55
N LEU A 101 4.42 41.07 16.71
CA LEU A 101 4.22 42.10 17.73
C LEU A 101 2.94 42.90 17.50
N ALA A 102 2.68 43.33 16.26
CA ALA A 102 1.52 44.14 15.93
C ALA A 102 0.20 43.41 16.19
N TYR A 103 0.10 42.13 15.86
CA TYR A 103 -1.14 41.36 15.97
C TYR A 103 -1.24 40.49 17.22
N GLY A 104 -0.13 40.11 17.85
CA GLY A 104 -0.13 39.19 18.99
C GLY A 104 -0.08 39.89 20.35
N SER A 105 0.43 41.12 20.43
CA SER A 105 0.73 41.80 21.70
C SER A 105 -0.49 42.06 22.59
N TYR A 106 -1.73 42.01 22.06
CA TYR A 106 -2.93 42.17 22.88
C TYR A 106 -3.14 41.02 23.89
N ASN A 107 -2.55 39.85 23.64
CA ASN A 107 -2.70 38.68 24.52
C ASN A 107 -1.37 37.96 24.84
N LEU A 108 -0.36 38.08 23.96
CA LEU A 108 0.93 37.44 24.14
C LEU A 108 1.87 38.29 25.00
N SER A 109 1.85 38.08 26.32
CA SER A 109 2.69 38.83 27.28
C SER A 109 4.18 38.69 27.01
N ILE A 110 4.61 37.52 26.48
CA ILE A 110 6.02 37.22 26.17
C ILE A 110 6.66 38.17 25.14
N ILE A 111 5.86 38.95 24.40
CA ILE A 111 6.32 39.87 23.36
C ILE A 111 5.92 41.33 23.60
N GLN A 112 5.32 41.68 24.75
CA GLN A 112 4.85 43.05 25.02
C GLN A 112 5.99 44.03 25.33
N ASP A 113 6.96 43.61 26.16
CA ASP A 113 8.04 44.46 26.67
C ASP A 113 9.42 44.14 26.08
N VAL A 114 9.48 43.83 24.78
CA VAL A 114 10.73 43.38 24.13
C VAL A 114 11.19 44.30 23.01
N GLU A 115 12.51 44.45 22.86
CA GLU A 115 13.18 45.03 21.71
C GLU A 115 13.81 43.92 20.85
N TYR A 116 13.63 44.00 19.54
CA TYR A 116 14.26 43.08 18.60
C TYR A 116 15.76 43.37 18.52
N VAL A 117 16.59 42.41 18.93
CA VAL A 117 18.05 42.52 18.82
C VAL A 117 18.51 42.07 17.44
N MET A 118 18.16 40.84 17.05
CA MET A 118 18.40 40.29 15.71
C MET A 118 17.67 38.98 15.49
N GLY A 119 17.52 38.61 14.21
CA GLY A 119 17.01 37.31 13.80
C GLY A 119 18.15 36.29 13.77
N ILE A 120 17.83 35.03 14.04
CA ILE A 120 18.77 33.92 14.06
C ILE A 120 18.15 32.77 13.27
N VAL A 121 18.91 32.26 12.30
CA VAL A 121 18.53 31.12 11.48
C VAL A 121 19.54 30.01 11.70
N ASP A 122 19.05 28.85 12.13
CA ASP A 122 19.85 27.65 12.18
C ASP A 122 19.95 27.02 10.79
N CYS A 123 21.15 27.02 10.19
CA CYS A 123 21.34 26.51 8.83
C CYS A 123 21.14 24.99 8.71
N THR A 124 21.05 24.27 9.82
CA THR A 124 20.74 22.83 9.86
C THR A 124 19.24 22.54 9.97
N SER A 125 18.39 23.57 10.09
CA SER A 125 16.94 23.43 10.20
C SER A 125 16.38 22.63 9.00
N PRO A 126 15.68 21.50 9.22
CA PRO A 126 15.26 20.62 8.13
C PRO A 126 14.37 21.26 7.06
N PRO A 127 13.42 22.18 7.37
CA PRO A 127 12.71 22.94 6.35
C PRO A 127 13.64 23.68 5.36
N LEU A 128 14.74 24.26 5.85
CA LEU A 128 15.72 24.93 5.03
C LEU A 128 16.56 23.93 4.22
N VAL A 129 17.09 22.88 4.86
CA VAL A 129 17.95 21.87 4.21
C VAL A 129 17.19 21.12 3.11
N THR A 130 15.91 20.81 3.33
CA THR A 130 15.08 20.09 2.36
C THR A 130 14.41 21.01 1.33
N GLY A 131 14.48 22.34 1.54
CA GLY A 131 13.80 23.34 0.73
C GLY A 131 12.28 23.20 0.78
N ASP A 132 11.71 22.99 1.97
CA ASP A 132 10.27 22.94 2.19
C ASP A 132 9.70 24.37 2.28
N PRO A 133 8.93 24.83 1.28
CA PRO A 133 8.40 26.20 1.26
C PRO A 133 7.16 26.38 2.15
N SER A 134 6.67 25.32 2.79
CA SER A 134 5.46 25.35 3.65
C SER A 134 5.78 25.50 5.13
N LEU A 135 7.06 25.42 5.51
CA LEU A 135 7.51 25.48 6.90
C LEU A 135 8.64 26.51 7.02
N LEU A 136 8.61 27.30 8.10
CA LEU A 136 9.67 28.25 8.42
C LEU A 136 9.90 28.23 9.93
N ARG A 137 11.16 28.13 10.35
CA ARG A 137 11.53 28.18 11.76
C ARG A 137 12.66 29.17 11.96
N VAL A 138 12.40 30.20 12.76
CA VAL A 138 13.31 31.32 13.01
C VAL A 138 13.36 31.60 14.50
N PHE A 139 14.52 31.98 15.01
CA PHE A 139 14.72 32.35 16.39
C PHE A 139 15.04 33.84 16.44
N ASN A 140 14.44 34.59 17.37
CA ASN A 140 14.65 36.03 17.48
C ASN A 140 15.32 36.30 18.81
N LEU A 141 16.52 36.86 18.78
CA LEU A 141 17.17 37.38 19.97
C LEU A 141 16.50 38.70 20.32
N VAL A 142 16.03 38.80 21.56
CA VAL A 142 15.37 39.99 22.09
C VAL A 142 15.91 40.34 23.45
N ARG A 143 15.70 41.58 23.87
CA ARG A 143 15.95 42.03 25.24
C ARG A 143 14.77 42.82 25.79
N GLY A 144 14.67 42.94 27.11
CA GLY A 144 13.67 43.79 27.75
C GLY A 144 13.84 45.27 27.38
N LYS A 145 12.74 46.00 27.17
CA LYS A 145 12.79 47.48 27.07
C LYS A 145 13.06 48.10 28.43
N SER A 146 12.47 47.50 29.48
CA SER A 146 12.63 47.95 30.86
C SER A 146 13.94 47.47 31.50
N ASP A 147 14.44 46.30 31.10
CA ASP A 147 15.69 45.71 31.55
C ASP A 147 16.49 45.13 30.37
N PRO A 148 17.53 45.84 29.88
CA PRO A 148 18.36 45.35 28.77
C PRO A 148 19.17 44.08 29.07
N GLU A 149 19.35 43.71 30.35
CA GLU A 149 20.05 42.48 30.76
C GLU A 149 19.14 41.24 30.64
N ASP A 150 17.82 41.45 30.58
CA ASP A 150 16.81 40.40 30.36
C ASP A 150 16.79 40.00 28.87
N VAL A 151 17.79 39.22 28.48
CA VAL A 151 17.96 38.71 27.11
C VAL A 151 17.28 37.36 26.96
N ARG A 152 16.50 37.20 25.88
CA ARG A 152 15.71 35.99 25.61
C ARG A 152 15.77 35.60 24.14
N ILE A 153 15.52 34.33 23.86
CA ILE A 153 15.18 33.85 22.52
C ILE A 153 13.66 33.72 22.42
N ILE A 154 13.07 34.37 21.41
CA ILE A 154 11.69 34.10 20.98
C ILE A 154 11.74 33.23 19.74
N ALA A 155 11.40 31.96 19.89
CA ALA A 155 11.31 31.02 18.79
C ALA A 155 9.97 31.16 18.09
N VAL A 156 9.99 31.23 16.77
CA VAL A 156 8.79 31.31 15.92
C VAL A 156 8.83 30.19 14.90
N SER A 157 7.84 29.31 14.95
CA SER A 157 7.63 28.25 13.98
C SER A 157 6.36 28.53 13.20
N LEU A 158 6.47 28.55 11.87
CA LEU A 158 5.40 28.84 10.93
C LEU A 158 5.12 27.60 10.08
N SER A 159 3.85 27.27 9.93
CA SER A 159 3.38 26.22 9.03
C SER A 159 2.23 26.75 8.18
N ALA A 160 2.37 26.68 6.87
CA ALA A 160 1.24 26.84 5.96
C ALA A 160 0.38 25.56 6.02
N GLN A 161 -0.89 25.70 6.37
CA GLN A 161 -1.81 24.62 6.67
C GLN A 161 -3.15 24.84 6.02
N ASP A 162 -3.93 23.77 5.88
CA ASP A 162 -5.35 23.90 5.60
C ASP A 162 -6.07 24.26 6.90
N TYR A 163 -7.10 25.10 6.81
CA TYR A 163 -8.02 25.38 7.91
C TYR A 163 -9.48 25.13 7.51
N ARG A 164 -10.30 24.86 8.53
CA ARG A 164 -11.76 24.74 8.43
C ARG A 164 -12.41 25.44 9.63
N ILE A 165 -13.45 26.22 9.38
CA ILE A 165 -14.34 26.78 10.40
C ILE A 165 -15.74 26.23 10.11
N PRO A 166 -16.12 25.11 10.74
CA PRO A 166 -17.37 24.40 10.44
C PRO A 166 -18.62 25.29 10.58
N GLU A 167 -18.67 26.13 11.61
CA GLU A 167 -19.80 27.01 11.94
C GLU A 167 -20.10 28.02 10.83
N GLN A 168 -19.08 28.35 10.02
CA GLN A 168 -19.15 29.30 8.92
C GLN A 168 -19.08 28.63 7.54
N SER A 169 -18.95 27.30 7.50
CA SER A 169 -18.66 26.55 6.26
C SER A 169 -17.47 27.12 5.47
N ARG A 170 -16.50 27.69 6.19
CA ARG A 170 -15.33 28.36 5.60
C ARG A 170 -14.12 27.43 5.64
N ARG A 171 -13.36 27.41 4.56
CA ARG A 171 -12.13 26.61 4.41
C ARG A 171 -11.14 27.36 3.54
N GLY A 172 -9.85 27.11 3.75
CA GLY A 172 -8.79 27.73 2.96
C GLY A 172 -7.41 27.44 3.52
N PRO A 173 -6.38 28.11 3.00
CA PRO A 173 -5.06 28.09 3.60
C PRO A 173 -5.00 29.00 4.83
N ALA A 174 -4.17 28.64 5.80
CA ALA A 174 -3.80 29.50 6.92
C ALA A 174 -2.30 29.38 7.20
N ILE A 175 -1.72 30.43 7.76
CA ILE A 175 -0.41 30.35 8.41
C ILE A 175 -0.64 30.13 9.89
N LEU A 176 -0.22 28.98 10.38
CA LEU A 176 -0.18 28.68 11.80
C LEU A 176 1.18 29.09 12.37
N VAL A 177 1.12 29.97 13.36
CA VAL A 177 2.26 30.48 14.12
C VAL A 177 2.28 29.79 15.47
N ASN A 178 3.41 29.20 15.82
CA ASN A 178 3.71 28.79 17.18
C ASN A 178 4.88 29.62 17.69
N VAL A 179 4.72 30.17 18.89
CA VAL A 179 5.71 31.05 19.51
C VAL A 179 5.92 30.70 20.97
N PHE A 180 7.17 30.70 21.41
CA PHE A 180 7.55 30.55 22.81
C PHE A 180 8.82 31.33 23.11
N SER A 181 9.03 31.66 24.39
CA SER A 181 10.18 32.41 24.86
C SER A 181 11.06 31.56 25.77
N VAL A 182 12.38 31.70 25.62
CA VAL A 182 13.38 31.04 26.45
C VAL A 182 14.36 32.10 26.94
N GLY A 183 14.38 32.33 28.26
CA GLY A 183 15.40 33.14 28.94
C GLY A 183 16.45 32.31 29.68
N ASP A 184 16.09 31.10 30.11
CA ASP A 184 16.97 30.14 30.78
C ASP A 184 16.77 28.74 30.22
N MET A 185 17.86 28.13 29.72
CA MET A 185 17.86 26.78 29.17
C MET A 185 17.67 25.68 30.23
N ARG A 186 17.73 26.02 31.52
CA ARG A 186 17.51 25.11 32.65
C ARG A 186 16.06 25.08 33.13
N ALA A 187 15.17 25.90 32.55
CA ALA A 187 13.77 25.90 32.92
C ALA A 187 13.14 24.51 32.71
N THR A 188 12.19 24.16 33.57
CA THR A 188 11.47 22.87 33.54
C THR A 188 10.09 22.98 32.89
N SER A 189 9.77 24.14 32.34
CA SER A 189 8.51 24.41 31.67
C SER A 189 8.70 25.39 30.51
N VAL A 190 7.99 25.18 29.42
CA VAL A 190 7.96 26.07 28.25
C VAL A 190 6.51 26.31 27.86
N ASP A 191 6.07 27.55 28.02
CA ASP A 191 4.75 27.98 27.56
C ASP A 191 4.81 28.30 26.06
N GLN A 192 3.98 27.62 25.29
CA GLN A 192 3.86 27.84 23.84
C GLN A 192 2.49 28.42 23.51
N TYR A 193 2.50 29.43 22.65
CA TYR A 193 1.32 30.16 22.22
C TYR A 193 1.12 30.02 20.71
N PHE A 194 -0.12 30.21 20.27
CA PHE A 194 -0.48 30.03 18.88
C PHE A 194 -1.18 31.24 18.31
N ALA A 195 -0.95 31.51 17.04
CA ALA A 195 -1.74 32.44 16.26
C ALA A 195 -2.03 31.86 14.88
N LEU A 196 -3.16 32.24 14.28
CA LEU A 196 -3.54 31.83 12.93
C LEU A 196 -3.77 33.06 12.07
N GLY A 197 -3.09 33.11 10.94
CA GLY A 197 -3.39 34.00 9.82
C GLY A 197 -4.32 33.30 8.84
N LEU A 198 -5.63 33.51 8.97
CA LEU A 198 -6.62 32.91 8.08
C LEU A 198 -6.48 33.48 6.65
N ASP A 199 -6.70 32.63 5.65
CA ASP A 199 -6.51 32.92 4.20
C ASP A 199 -5.08 33.33 3.79
N SER A 200 -4.13 33.23 4.72
CA SER A 200 -2.70 33.39 4.45
C SER A 200 -2.12 32.06 3.96
N PRO A 201 -1.11 32.02 3.08
CA PRO A 201 -0.24 33.12 2.65
C PRO A 201 -0.76 34.00 1.50
N TYR A 202 -1.95 33.76 0.96
CA TYR A 202 -2.39 34.37 -0.31
C TYR A 202 -3.32 35.58 -0.14
N THR A 203 -3.16 36.32 0.94
CA THR A 203 -3.93 37.54 1.24
C THR A 203 -2.98 38.72 1.44
N SER A 204 -3.38 39.90 0.98
CA SER A 204 -2.54 41.11 0.99
C SER A 204 -2.43 41.80 2.34
N SER A 205 -3.30 41.46 3.29
CA SER A 205 -3.29 42.00 4.64
C SER A 205 -3.65 40.89 5.64
N PRO A 206 -2.74 39.92 5.87
CA PRO A 206 -3.01 38.80 6.76
C PRO A 206 -3.21 39.29 8.19
N ALA A 207 -4.43 39.14 8.72
CA ALA A 207 -4.71 39.39 10.13
C ALA A 207 -4.42 38.11 10.92
N PHE A 208 -3.52 38.21 11.90
CA PHE A 208 -3.27 37.11 12.83
C PHE A 208 -4.17 37.27 14.05
N PHE A 209 -4.81 36.18 14.44
CA PHE A 209 -5.57 36.09 15.68
C PHE A 209 -4.85 35.13 16.62
N VAL A 210 -4.80 35.43 17.92
CA VAL A 210 -4.28 34.50 18.92
C VAL A 210 -5.28 33.38 19.15
N PHE A 211 -4.79 32.15 19.27
CA PHE A 211 -5.60 30.97 19.51
C PHE A 211 -5.07 30.17 20.69
N THR A 212 -5.97 29.46 21.35
CA THR A 212 -5.68 28.39 22.31
C THR A 212 -5.83 27.04 21.62
N LEU A 213 -4.92 26.11 21.90
CA LEU A 213 -5.00 24.73 21.41
C LEU A 213 -5.86 23.91 22.39
N GLU A 214 -7.03 23.46 21.93
CA GLU A 214 -7.97 22.67 22.73
C GLU A 214 -7.65 21.17 22.67
N GLY A 215 -7.18 20.68 21.52
CA GLY A 215 -6.86 19.28 21.33
C GLY A 215 -6.53 18.89 19.89
N VAL A 216 -6.56 17.59 19.64
CA VAL A 216 -6.40 16.98 18.31
C VAL A 216 -7.67 16.17 18.03
N SER A 217 -8.29 16.36 16.87
CA SER A 217 -9.46 15.61 16.44
C SER A 217 -9.10 14.17 16.03
N GLU A 218 -10.11 13.28 15.93
CA GLU A 218 -9.91 11.89 15.51
C GLU A 218 -9.28 11.73 14.12
N ASP A 219 -9.51 12.71 13.24
CA ASP A 219 -8.96 12.78 11.88
C ASP A 219 -7.68 13.63 11.79
N GLY A 220 -7.06 14.01 12.92
CA GLY A 220 -5.72 14.57 12.96
C GLY A 220 -5.62 16.08 12.70
N TYR A 221 -6.69 16.84 12.93
CA TYR A 221 -6.64 18.30 12.96
C TYR A 221 -6.36 18.81 14.36
N TRP A 222 -5.60 19.89 14.48
CA TRP A 222 -5.61 20.72 15.68
C TRP A 222 -6.93 21.46 15.81
N GLU A 223 -7.55 21.34 16.97
CA GLU A 223 -8.75 22.09 17.35
C GLU A 223 -8.33 23.32 18.16
N MET A 224 -8.70 24.48 17.65
CA MET A 224 -8.21 25.77 18.12
C MET A 224 -9.37 26.71 18.38
N ALA A 225 -9.34 27.44 19.51
CA ALA A 225 -10.30 28.49 19.82
C ALA A 225 -9.63 29.87 19.90
N SER A 226 -10.16 30.85 19.17
CA SER A 226 -9.57 32.20 19.12
C SER A 226 -9.74 32.93 20.43
N VAL A 227 -8.76 33.74 20.80
CA VAL A 227 -8.85 34.66 21.93
C VAL A 227 -9.27 36.04 21.41
N PRO A 228 -10.50 36.51 21.70
CA PRO A 228 -11.01 37.78 21.19
C PRO A 228 -10.23 38.98 21.75
N HIS A 229 -10.12 40.07 20.97
CA HIS A 229 -9.54 41.32 21.47
C HIS A 229 -10.47 41.96 22.49
N ASN A 230 -11.78 41.92 22.20
CA ASN A 230 -12.82 42.31 23.13
C ASN A 230 -13.89 41.23 23.21
N ILE A 231 -13.95 40.53 24.34
CA ILE A 231 -14.90 39.42 24.59
C ILE A 231 -16.37 39.84 24.48
N SER A 232 -16.69 41.13 24.57
CA SER A 232 -18.06 41.64 24.45
C SER A 232 -18.51 41.92 23.01
N VAL A 233 -17.58 41.92 22.05
CA VAL A 233 -17.82 42.35 20.66
C VAL A 233 -17.42 41.25 19.68
N ASP A 234 -16.25 40.65 19.89
CA ASP A 234 -15.68 39.69 18.96
C ASP A 234 -16.12 38.26 19.32
N PRO A 235 -16.73 37.52 18.38
CA PRO A 235 -17.08 36.13 18.63
C PRO A 235 -15.83 35.25 18.69
N VAL A 236 -15.91 34.19 19.50
CA VAL A 236 -14.89 33.13 19.50
C VAL A 236 -15.02 32.32 18.21
N ILE A 237 -13.92 32.21 17.48
CA ILE A 237 -13.78 31.40 16.27
C ILE A 237 -13.21 30.04 16.68
N HIS A 238 -13.93 28.97 16.33
CA HIS A 238 -13.44 27.61 16.42
C HIS A 238 -12.87 27.19 15.06
N ALA A 239 -11.57 26.99 15.00
CA ALA A 239 -10.86 26.62 13.79
C ALA A 239 -10.23 25.25 13.94
N ARG A 240 -10.32 24.45 12.89
CA ARG A 240 -9.55 23.20 12.73
C ARG A 240 -8.45 23.43 11.73
N THR A 241 -7.21 23.04 12.06
CA THR A 241 -6.07 23.22 11.14
C THR A 241 -5.16 22.00 11.11
N SER A 242 -4.60 21.68 9.94
CA SER A 242 -3.58 20.64 9.80
C SER A 242 -2.75 20.85 8.55
N ARG A 243 -1.52 20.33 8.58
CA ARG A 243 -0.70 20.22 7.38
C ARG A 243 -1.10 18.93 6.65
N ARG A 244 -1.98 19.07 5.65
CA ARG A 244 -2.48 17.93 4.89
C ARG A 244 -1.48 17.50 3.84
N ARG A 245 -1.33 16.19 3.62
CA ARG A 245 -0.47 15.62 2.57
C ARG A 245 -1.11 14.40 1.95
N GLY A 246 -0.65 14.05 0.76
CA GLY A 246 -1.06 12.85 0.04
C GLY A 246 -1.75 13.19 -1.27
N PHE A 247 -2.50 12.22 -1.78
CA PHE A 247 -3.03 12.25 -3.13
C PHE A 247 -4.41 11.60 -3.20
N TYR A 248 -5.17 11.98 -4.22
CA TYR A 248 -6.49 11.42 -4.49
C TYR A 248 -6.76 11.30 -5.99
N LEU A 249 -7.72 10.44 -6.36
CA LEU A 249 -8.27 10.34 -7.70
C LEU A 249 -9.69 10.92 -7.69
N HIS A 250 -9.99 11.81 -8.64
CA HIS A 250 -11.23 12.59 -8.78
C HIS A 250 -11.56 13.51 -7.59
N ALA A 251 -11.78 12.95 -6.40
CA ALA A 251 -12.08 13.69 -5.18
C ALA A 251 -11.52 13.00 -3.92
N GLU A 252 -11.22 13.81 -2.90
CA GLU A 252 -10.78 13.32 -1.57
C GLU A 252 -11.77 12.37 -0.89
N SER A 253 -13.04 12.42 -1.31
CA SER A 253 -14.13 11.59 -0.78
C SER A 253 -14.45 10.37 -1.65
N GLU A 254 -13.63 10.06 -2.65
CA GLU A 254 -13.85 8.91 -3.56
C GLU A 254 -12.71 7.90 -3.48
N GLN A 255 -11.49 8.31 -3.83
CA GLN A 255 -10.30 7.46 -3.74
C GLN A 255 -9.13 8.32 -3.30
N ALA A 256 -8.68 8.15 -2.06
CA ALA A 256 -7.72 9.06 -1.45
C ALA A 256 -6.81 8.32 -0.48
N ASN A 257 -5.53 8.70 -0.51
CA ASN A 257 -4.54 8.32 0.48
C ASN A 257 -3.92 9.63 1.00
N MET A 258 -4.48 10.11 2.09
CA MET A 258 -4.16 11.39 2.67
C MET A 258 -3.66 11.20 4.09
N ARG A 259 -3.10 12.26 4.65
CA ARG A 259 -2.79 12.34 6.07
C ARG A 259 -2.93 13.78 6.53
N ASN A 260 -3.42 13.95 7.74
CA ASN A 260 -3.45 15.25 8.40
C ASN A 260 -2.34 15.24 9.45
N LEU A 261 -1.36 16.14 9.28
CA LEU A 261 -0.18 16.22 10.14
C LEU A 261 -0.34 17.36 11.14
N TYR A 262 0.14 17.07 12.35
CA TYR A 262 0.28 18.01 13.45
C TYR A 262 1.59 17.73 14.19
N TRP A 263 2.05 18.63 15.05
CA TRP A 263 3.27 18.37 15.83
C TRP A 263 2.98 18.25 17.33
N LYS A 264 3.93 17.67 18.06
CA LYS A 264 3.88 17.62 19.51
C LYS A 264 4.39 18.94 20.08
N VAL A 265 3.62 19.50 21.01
CA VAL A 265 4.00 20.71 21.77
C VAL A 265 4.89 20.30 22.93
N GLU A 266 6.18 20.68 22.87
CA GLU A 266 7.15 20.43 23.95
C GLU A 266 6.95 21.43 25.09
N LYS A 267 6.70 20.90 26.30
CA LYS A 267 6.28 21.72 27.44
C LYS A 267 7.28 21.72 28.59
N GLU A 268 8.31 20.87 28.56
CA GLU A 268 9.16 20.62 29.73
C GLU A 268 10.60 21.09 29.52
N SER A 269 11.13 20.99 28.29
CA SER A 269 12.54 21.27 28.02
C SER A 269 12.71 22.39 27.00
N PRO A 270 13.30 23.55 27.38
CA PRO A 270 13.66 24.62 26.44
C PRO A 270 14.61 24.16 25.34
N ALA A 271 15.59 23.32 25.71
CA ALA A 271 16.54 22.73 24.76
C ALA A 271 15.81 21.95 23.66
N ARG A 272 14.96 20.99 24.06
CA ARG A 272 14.17 20.20 23.11
C ARG A 272 13.15 21.06 22.36
N ALA A 273 12.53 22.03 23.03
CA ALA A 273 11.58 22.93 22.39
C ALA A 273 12.25 23.73 21.28
N LEU A 274 13.51 24.18 21.44
CA LEU A 274 14.27 24.89 20.40
C LEU A 274 14.80 23.96 19.31
N SER A 275 15.30 22.77 19.66
CA SER A 275 16.01 21.90 18.73
C SER A 275 15.11 20.90 18.00
N GLU A 276 14.02 20.42 18.61
CA GLU A 276 13.18 19.35 18.09
C GLU A 276 11.84 19.91 17.57
N TRP A 277 11.34 19.35 16.48
CA TRP A 277 9.99 19.57 15.96
C TRP A 277 9.41 18.21 15.53
N GLU A 278 8.74 17.55 16.46
CA GLU A 278 8.26 16.18 16.29
C GLU A 278 6.87 16.14 15.66
N TRP A 279 6.74 15.51 14.50
CA TRP A 279 5.50 15.46 13.73
C TRP A 279 4.78 14.11 13.88
N TYR A 280 3.47 14.21 14.06
CA TYR A 280 2.52 13.11 14.11
C TYR A 280 1.46 13.32 13.02
N GLY A 281 0.67 12.30 12.75
CA GLY A 281 -0.49 12.47 11.90
C GLY A 281 -1.39 11.26 11.83
N GLU A 282 -2.60 11.52 11.34
CA GLU A 282 -3.63 10.51 11.12
C GLU A 282 -3.73 10.24 9.61
N PRO A 283 -3.39 9.01 9.16
CA PRO A 283 -3.63 8.62 7.79
C PRO A 283 -5.11 8.36 7.52
N ILE A 284 -5.59 8.88 6.40
CA ILE A 284 -6.96 8.74 5.93
C ILE A 284 -6.88 8.04 4.58
N ILE A 285 -7.26 6.77 4.56
CA ILE A 285 -7.34 5.95 3.35
C ILE A 285 -8.81 5.73 3.04
N PHE A 286 -9.20 6.06 1.81
CA PHE A 286 -10.56 5.91 1.34
C PHE A 286 -10.55 5.37 -0.08
N ASP A 287 -11.38 4.38 -0.37
CA ASP A 287 -11.60 3.86 -1.72
C ASP A 287 -13.04 3.34 -1.83
N SER A 288 -13.92 4.16 -2.41
CA SER A 288 -15.33 3.82 -2.64
C SER A 288 -15.50 2.66 -3.62
N TRP A 289 -14.48 2.34 -4.40
CA TRP A 289 -14.47 1.25 -5.38
C TRP A 289 -13.81 -0.02 -4.84
N ALA A 290 -13.34 -0.04 -3.58
CA ALA A 290 -12.65 -1.20 -3.01
C ALA A 290 -13.49 -2.50 -3.04
N TRP A 291 -14.82 -2.39 -3.11
CA TRP A 291 -15.74 -3.54 -3.19
C TRP A 291 -15.45 -4.46 -4.37
N VAL A 292 -14.81 -3.97 -5.45
CA VAL A 292 -14.44 -4.82 -6.60
C VAL A 292 -13.49 -5.95 -6.21
N HIS A 293 -12.73 -5.77 -5.12
CA HIS A 293 -11.82 -6.78 -4.56
C HIS A 293 -12.57 -7.89 -3.80
N GLY A 294 -13.87 -7.75 -3.59
CA GLY A 294 -14.75 -8.80 -3.06
C GLY A 294 -14.76 -10.09 -3.90
N ILE A 295 -14.29 -10.03 -5.16
CA ILE A 295 -14.03 -11.22 -5.99
C ILE A 295 -13.09 -12.23 -5.30
N HIS A 296 -12.14 -11.76 -4.47
CA HIS A 296 -11.21 -12.62 -3.75
C HIS A 296 -11.90 -13.48 -2.68
N LEU A 297 -13.02 -13.01 -2.12
CA LEU A 297 -13.84 -13.83 -1.21
C LEU A 297 -14.43 -15.03 -1.96
N ILE A 298 -14.93 -14.81 -3.18
CA ILE A 298 -15.46 -15.86 -4.04
C ILE A 298 -14.35 -16.86 -4.41
N PHE A 299 -13.17 -16.36 -4.77
CA PHE A 299 -12.02 -17.22 -5.12
C PHE A 299 -11.56 -18.05 -3.93
N ALA A 300 -11.50 -17.45 -2.73
CA ALA A 300 -11.14 -18.14 -1.50
C ALA A 300 -12.18 -19.20 -1.13
N TRP A 301 -13.47 -18.87 -1.16
CA TRP A 301 -14.56 -19.79 -0.85
C TRP A 301 -14.57 -21.01 -1.79
N GLN A 302 -14.45 -20.78 -3.10
CA GLN A 302 -14.32 -21.86 -4.07
C GLN A 302 -13.13 -22.77 -3.74
N THR A 303 -11.98 -22.18 -3.40
CA THR A 303 -10.77 -22.95 -3.08
C THR A 303 -10.92 -23.75 -1.77
N ILE A 304 -11.57 -23.19 -0.75
CA ILE A 304 -11.86 -23.89 0.52
C ILE A 304 -12.82 -25.05 0.29
N PHE A 305 -13.90 -24.85 -0.46
CA PHE A 305 -14.86 -25.90 -0.78
C PHE A 305 -14.17 -27.08 -1.47
N SER A 306 -13.37 -26.75 -2.49
CA SER A 306 -12.51 -27.67 -3.22
C SER A 306 -11.52 -28.46 -2.33
N LEU A 307 -10.85 -27.79 -1.39
CA LEU A 307 -9.98 -28.45 -0.41
C LEU A 307 -10.78 -29.33 0.56
N GLY A 308 -12.02 -28.95 0.89
CA GLY A 308 -12.96 -29.77 1.64
C GLY A 308 -13.29 -31.07 0.92
N VAL A 309 -13.58 -31.00 -0.39
CA VAL A 309 -13.81 -32.18 -1.24
C VAL A 309 -12.57 -33.10 -1.24
N LEU A 310 -11.38 -32.54 -1.43
CA LEU A 310 -10.12 -33.31 -1.35
C LEU A 310 -9.99 -34.01 0.01
N SER A 311 -10.21 -33.26 1.10
CA SER A 311 -10.09 -33.77 2.47
C SER A 311 -11.06 -34.92 2.73
N ILE A 312 -12.29 -34.85 2.23
CA ILE A 312 -13.28 -35.93 2.32
C ILE A 312 -12.76 -37.17 1.57
N VAL A 313 -12.26 -37.02 0.35
CA VAL A 313 -11.72 -38.13 -0.45
C VAL A 313 -10.53 -38.80 0.24
N VAL A 314 -9.59 -38.01 0.78
CA VAL A 314 -8.43 -38.52 1.53
C VAL A 314 -8.90 -39.26 2.78
N PHE A 315 -9.77 -38.63 3.59
CA PHE A 315 -10.30 -39.21 4.82
C PHE A 315 -11.02 -40.54 4.58
N ARG A 316 -11.72 -40.70 3.45
CA ARG A 316 -12.40 -41.95 3.11
C ARG A 316 -11.48 -43.07 2.64
N ASN A 317 -10.38 -42.72 1.98
CA ASN A 317 -9.40 -43.72 1.51
C ASN A 317 -8.48 -44.24 2.61
N LEU A 318 -8.22 -43.44 3.66
CA LEU A 318 -7.36 -43.82 4.78
C LEU A 318 -7.83 -45.09 5.54
N PRO A 319 -9.11 -45.23 5.96
CA PRO A 319 -9.62 -46.44 6.59
C PRO A 319 -9.58 -47.70 5.70
N VAL A 320 -9.58 -47.51 4.38
CA VAL A 320 -9.51 -48.60 3.39
C VAL A 320 -8.04 -49.03 3.13
N GLY A 321 -7.08 -48.45 3.87
CA GLY A 321 -5.66 -48.75 3.74
C GLY A 321 -5.00 -48.15 2.49
N LYS A 322 -5.69 -47.23 1.79
CA LYS A 322 -5.18 -46.55 0.60
C LYS A 322 -4.69 -45.15 0.99
N ILE A 323 -3.37 -44.99 1.13
CA ILE A 323 -2.77 -43.66 1.33
C ILE A 323 -2.70 -42.97 -0.03
N TRP A 324 -3.56 -41.97 -0.23
CA TRP A 324 -3.56 -41.12 -1.41
C TRP A 324 -3.82 -39.67 -0.98
N VAL A 325 -3.02 -38.75 -1.51
CA VAL A 325 -3.18 -37.30 -1.34
C VAL A 325 -3.09 -36.69 -2.74
N GLY A 326 -4.23 -36.23 -3.26
CA GLY A 326 -4.30 -35.60 -4.57
C GLY A 326 -3.73 -34.20 -4.61
N ASP A 327 -3.56 -33.68 -5.84
CA ASP A 327 -3.10 -32.31 -6.06
C ASP A 327 -4.12 -31.28 -5.55
N ALA A 328 -3.77 -30.55 -4.50
CA ALA A 328 -4.61 -29.49 -3.94
C ALA A 328 -4.97 -28.37 -4.93
N PHE A 329 -4.25 -28.24 -6.05
CA PHE A 329 -4.50 -27.27 -7.12
C PHE A 329 -5.31 -27.83 -8.28
N ALA A 330 -5.50 -29.15 -8.40
CA ALA A 330 -6.45 -29.74 -9.35
C ALA A 330 -7.86 -29.17 -9.19
N SER A 331 -8.16 -28.69 -8.00
CA SER A 331 -9.42 -28.08 -7.65
C SER A 331 -9.60 -26.65 -8.17
N VAL A 332 -8.53 -26.03 -8.67
CA VAL A 332 -8.51 -24.72 -9.35
C VAL A 332 -8.12 -24.98 -10.80
N SER A 333 -9.10 -25.36 -11.63
CA SER A 333 -8.82 -25.68 -13.03
C SER A 333 -8.15 -24.52 -13.78
N ASN A 334 -7.32 -24.82 -14.78
CA ASN A 334 -6.68 -23.79 -15.63
C ASN A 334 -7.70 -22.83 -16.26
N GLY A 335 -8.89 -23.31 -16.63
CA GLY A 335 -9.97 -22.47 -17.17
C GLY A 335 -10.54 -21.52 -16.12
N THR A 336 -10.72 -21.99 -14.88
CA THR A 336 -11.13 -21.15 -13.75
C THR A 336 -10.07 -20.09 -13.45
N LEU A 337 -8.80 -20.47 -13.45
CA LEU A 337 -7.67 -19.56 -13.20
C LEU A 337 -7.65 -18.39 -14.20
N MET A 338 -7.79 -18.66 -15.49
CA MET A 338 -7.83 -17.62 -16.53
C MET A 338 -9.01 -16.66 -16.34
N MET A 339 -10.20 -17.17 -16.00
CA MET A 339 -11.35 -16.33 -15.69
C MET A 339 -11.09 -15.46 -14.46
N ARG A 340 -10.42 -15.99 -13.43
CA ARG A 340 -10.02 -15.20 -12.24
C ARG A 340 -9.06 -14.07 -12.63
N GLY A 341 -8.08 -14.33 -13.49
CA GLY A 341 -7.20 -13.28 -14.03
C GLY A 341 -7.95 -12.21 -14.81
N LEU A 342 -8.90 -12.59 -15.67
CA LEU A 342 -9.75 -11.62 -16.39
C LEU A 342 -10.59 -10.76 -15.42
N LEU A 343 -11.15 -11.38 -14.38
CA LEU A 343 -11.92 -10.67 -13.35
C LEU A 343 -11.05 -9.69 -12.55
N VAL A 344 -9.80 -10.04 -12.25
CA VAL A 344 -8.85 -9.12 -11.59
C VAL A 344 -8.45 -7.98 -12.53
N MET A 345 -8.24 -8.23 -13.82
CA MET A 345 -8.02 -7.12 -14.76
C MET A 345 -9.24 -6.19 -14.88
N ALA A 346 -10.45 -6.77 -14.87
CA ALA A 346 -11.67 -5.98 -14.85
C ALA A 346 -11.82 -5.18 -13.55
N SER A 347 -11.45 -5.76 -12.39
CA SER A 347 -11.48 -5.05 -11.11
C SER A 347 -10.47 -3.89 -11.10
N TRP A 348 -9.26 -4.08 -11.62
CA TRP A 348 -8.31 -2.97 -11.80
C TRP A 348 -8.84 -1.87 -12.70
N TYR A 349 -9.49 -2.22 -13.82
CA TYR A 349 -10.07 -1.22 -14.70
C TYR A 349 -11.19 -0.42 -14.01
N VAL A 350 -12.09 -1.09 -13.29
CA VAL A 350 -13.20 -0.43 -12.56
C VAL A 350 -12.70 0.40 -11.38
N ASN A 351 -11.63 -0.02 -10.70
CA ASN A 351 -10.97 0.72 -9.63
C ASN A 351 -9.97 1.77 -10.15
N GLU A 352 -9.94 2.02 -11.47
CA GLU A 352 -9.01 2.95 -12.15
C GLU A 352 -7.53 2.73 -11.79
N TYR A 353 -7.15 1.47 -11.55
CA TYR A 353 -5.82 1.04 -11.14
C TYR A 353 -5.35 1.64 -9.79
N TRP A 354 -6.24 2.25 -9.01
CA TRP A 354 -5.93 2.93 -7.75
C TRP A 354 -5.15 2.03 -6.79
N THR A 355 -5.66 0.83 -6.51
CA THR A 355 -5.01 -0.14 -5.60
C THR A 355 -3.57 -0.49 -6.03
N LEU A 356 -3.31 -0.55 -7.34
CA LEU A 356 -1.97 -0.81 -7.87
C LEU A 356 -1.06 0.41 -7.73
N VAL A 357 -1.56 1.60 -8.09
CA VAL A 357 -0.81 2.86 -7.95
C VAL A 357 -0.44 3.11 -6.51
N GLU A 358 -1.41 2.96 -5.60
CA GLU A 358 -1.22 3.15 -4.16
C GLU A 358 -0.14 2.20 -3.62
N PHE A 359 -0.21 0.90 -3.94
CA PHE A 359 0.81 -0.08 -3.57
C PHE A 359 2.19 0.24 -4.18
N CYS A 360 2.25 0.67 -5.45
CA CYS A 360 3.49 1.03 -6.11
C CYS A 360 4.12 2.29 -5.49
N LEU A 361 3.32 3.33 -5.23
CA LEU A 361 3.75 4.56 -4.57
C LEU A 361 4.25 4.31 -3.15
N SER A 362 3.59 3.43 -2.39
CA SER A 362 4.07 3.02 -1.07
C SER A 362 5.46 2.38 -1.14
N ASN A 363 5.66 1.41 -2.03
CA ASN A 363 6.99 0.81 -2.22
C ASN A 363 8.03 1.82 -2.74
N ALA A 364 7.62 2.73 -3.64
CA ALA A 364 8.51 3.74 -4.20
C ALA A 364 8.99 4.73 -3.13
N ASN A 365 8.09 5.15 -2.26
CA ASN A 365 8.38 6.03 -1.14
C ASN A 365 9.22 5.37 -0.03
N ASP A 366 9.04 4.07 0.21
CA ASP A 366 9.95 3.28 1.07
C ASP A 366 11.38 3.18 0.49
N ILE A 367 11.50 3.23 -0.85
CA ILE A 367 12.81 3.20 -1.53
C ILE A 367 13.45 4.59 -1.54
N SER A 368 12.67 5.65 -1.82
CA SER A 368 13.17 7.03 -1.89
C SER A 368 13.40 7.66 -0.52
N GLY A 369 12.71 7.17 0.51
CA GLY A 369 12.75 7.71 1.87
C GLY A 369 12.08 9.08 2.01
N LYS A 370 11.26 9.51 1.05
CA LYS A 370 10.64 10.86 1.08
C LYS A 370 9.48 10.96 2.06
N GLN A 371 8.64 9.94 2.11
CA GLN A 371 7.45 9.92 2.95
C GLN A 371 7.02 8.48 3.23
N ARG A 372 6.16 8.29 4.23
CA ARG A 372 5.52 7.00 4.50
C ARG A 372 4.10 7.00 3.94
N VAL A 373 3.78 6.11 3.00
CA VAL A 373 2.41 5.97 2.45
C VAL A 373 1.80 4.68 2.97
N PRO A 374 0.84 4.75 3.92
CA PRO A 374 0.19 3.56 4.47
C PRO A 374 -0.75 2.96 3.45
N VAL A 375 -0.77 1.62 3.32
CA VAL A 375 -1.57 0.92 2.31
C VAL A 375 -2.07 -0.42 2.82
N HIS A 376 -3.19 -0.88 2.26
CA HIS A 376 -3.68 -2.24 2.45
C HIS A 376 -3.03 -3.19 1.44
N ALA A 377 -1.74 -3.47 1.63
CA ALA A 377 -0.92 -4.28 0.71
C ALA A 377 -1.50 -5.67 0.41
N GLN A 378 -2.38 -6.20 1.27
CA GLN A 378 -3.06 -7.47 1.09
C GLN A 378 -3.94 -7.50 -0.18
N LEU A 379 -4.54 -6.37 -0.55
CA LEU A 379 -5.37 -6.25 -1.76
C LEU A 379 -4.51 -6.44 -3.02
N ALA A 380 -3.49 -5.59 -3.18
CA ALA A 380 -2.54 -5.68 -4.29
C ALA A 380 -1.80 -7.03 -4.31
N HIS A 381 -1.50 -7.61 -3.14
CA HIS A 381 -0.89 -8.93 -3.04
C HIS A 381 -1.76 -10.02 -3.66
N ALA A 382 -3.05 -10.06 -3.31
CA ALA A 382 -4.01 -11.02 -3.84
C ALA A 382 -4.18 -10.86 -5.36
N ASP A 383 -4.34 -9.63 -5.84
CA ASP A 383 -4.47 -9.34 -7.27
C ASP A 383 -3.26 -9.82 -8.06
N LEU A 384 -2.06 -9.40 -7.64
CA LEU A 384 -0.81 -9.73 -8.32
C LEU A 384 -0.54 -11.25 -8.30
N MET A 385 -0.92 -11.94 -7.23
CA MET A 385 -0.80 -13.40 -7.13
C MET A 385 -1.73 -14.09 -8.13
N VAL A 386 -3.01 -13.71 -8.18
CA VAL A 386 -3.99 -14.28 -9.12
C VAL A 386 -3.56 -14.03 -10.56
N MET A 387 -3.12 -12.81 -10.87
CA MET A 387 -2.62 -12.44 -12.19
C MET A 387 -1.39 -13.26 -12.58
N PHE A 388 -0.43 -13.40 -11.67
CA PHE A 388 0.76 -14.21 -11.92
C PHE A 388 0.42 -15.68 -12.20
N LEU A 389 -0.40 -16.31 -11.35
CA LEU A 389 -0.81 -17.70 -11.55
C LEU A 389 -1.54 -17.85 -12.89
N SER A 390 -2.42 -16.92 -13.25
CA SER A 390 -3.16 -16.91 -14.52
C SER A 390 -2.20 -16.89 -15.72
N ILE A 391 -1.17 -16.05 -15.67
CA ILE A 391 -0.14 -15.95 -16.72
C ILE A 391 0.66 -17.24 -16.81
N ILE A 392 1.08 -17.83 -15.69
CA ILE A 392 1.82 -19.11 -15.71
C ILE A 392 0.97 -20.25 -16.26
N GLY A 393 -0.30 -20.34 -15.85
CA GLY A 393 -1.23 -21.34 -16.36
C GLY A 393 -1.34 -21.26 -17.89
N LEU A 394 -1.36 -20.04 -18.43
CA LEU A 394 -1.35 -19.77 -19.86
C LEU A 394 -0.01 -20.15 -20.52
N ILE A 395 1.13 -19.80 -19.91
CA ILE A 395 2.46 -20.20 -20.38
C ILE A 395 2.57 -21.72 -20.44
N GLY A 396 2.20 -22.44 -19.39
CA GLY A 396 2.23 -23.90 -19.35
C GLY A 396 1.33 -24.51 -20.43
N ARG A 397 0.16 -23.92 -20.69
CA ARG A 397 -0.74 -24.37 -21.75
C ARG A 397 -0.15 -24.19 -23.15
N PHE A 398 0.39 -23.01 -23.46
CA PHE A 398 0.97 -22.74 -24.78
C PHE A 398 2.26 -23.50 -25.03
N THR A 399 3.08 -23.65 -24.00
CA THR A 399 4.34 -24.39 -24.09
C THR A 399 4.12 -25.90 -24.00
N LYS A 400 2.90 -26.36 -23.68
CA LYS A 400 2.61 -27.77 -23.42
C LYS A 400 3.55 -28.33 -22.34
N GLU A 401 3.64 -27.63 -21.21
CA GLU A 401 4.40 -28.05 -20.03
C GLU A 401 3.55 -27.99 -18.77
N ARG A 402 3.89 -28.85 -17.80
CA ARG A 402 3.34 -28.80 -16.44
C ARG A 402 4.23 -27.93 -15.57
N ILE A 403 3.62 -26.97 -14.90
CA ILE A 403 4.30 -26.09 -13.97
C ILE A 403 3.71 -26.36 -12.59
N ASP A 404 4.56 -26.82 -11.69
CA ASP A 404 4.17 -27.16 -10.34
C ASP A 404 3.61 -25.92 -9.61
N PRO A 405 2.39 -25.96 -9.07
CA PRO A 405 1.77 -24.80 -8.44
C PRO A 405 2.43 -24.39 -7.13
N ALA A 406 3.01 -25.33 -6.39
CA ALA A 406 3.73 -25.03 -5.16
C ALA A 406 5.05 -24.30 -5.49
N PHE A 407 5.76 -24.73 -6.53
CA PHE A 407 6.91 -24.01 -7.08
C PHE A 407 6.53 -22.59 -7.50
N ALA A 408 5.44 -22.42 -8.25
CA ALA A 408 4.98 -21.11 -8.70
C ALA A 408 4.66 -20.18 -7.52
N LEU A 409 3.86 -20.63 -6.55
CA LEU A 409 3.55 -19.83 -5.36
C LEU A 409 4.79 -19.50 -4.54
N PHE A 410 5.66 -20.49 -4.29
CA PHE A 410 6.89 -20.28 -3.53
C PHE A 410 7.79 -19.23 -4.19
N LEU A 411 7.94 -19.31 -5.51
CA LEU A 411 8.72 -18.35 -6.27
C LEU A 411 8.07 -16.95 -6.25
N PHE A 412 6.74 -16.86 -6.36
CA PHE A 412 6.02 -15.59 -6.26
C PHE A 412 6.27 -14.89 -4.93
N GLU A 413 6.21 -15.64 -3.82
CA GLU A 413 6.35 -15.11 -2.46
C GLU A 413 7.78 -14.65 -2.18
N ILE A 414 8.79 -15.38 -2.63
CA ILE A 414 10.20 -14.96 -2.53
C ILE A 414 10.40 -13.62 -3.24
N ILE A 415 9.92 -13.52 -4.47
CA ILE A 415 10.07 -12.30 -5.28
C ILE A 415 9.17 -11.17 -4.76
N HIS A 416 7.97 -11.48 -4.26
CA HIS A 416 7.08 -10.49 -3.63
C HIS A 416 7.74 -9.88 -2.39
N THR A 417 8.31 -10.73 -1.53
CA THR A 417 8.98 -10.29 -0.30
C THR A 417 10.26 -9.52 -0.61
N SER A 418 11.03 -9.96 -1.60
CA SER A 418 12.31 -9.34 -1.99
C SER A 418 12.16 -8.16 -2.97
N ARG A 419 10.93 -7.75 -3.30
CA ARG A 419 10.62 -6.81 -4.40
C ARG A 419 11.40 -5.49 -4.33
N GLN A 420 11.49 -4.87 -3.15
CA GLN A 420 12.19 -3.59 -2.98
C GLN A 420 13.71 -3.77 -3.14
N GLY A 421 14.27 -4.88 -2.65
CA GLY A 421 15.68 -5.23 -2.85
C GLY A 421 16.03 -5.44 -4.33
N ILE A 422 15.14 -6.08 -5.08
CA ILE A 422 15.29 -6.28 -6.53
C ILE A 422 15.26 -4.94 -7.28
N VAL A 423 14.33 -4.03 -6.93
CA VAL A 423 14.28 -2.69 -7.53
C VAL A 423 15.55 -1.90 -7.21
N ARG A 424 16.02 -1.92 -5.96
CA ARG A 424 17.29 -1.28 -5.55
C ARG A 424 18.51 -1.83 -6.29
N GLY A 425 18.48 -3.11 -6.67
CA GLY A 425 19.54 -3.75 -7.45
C GLY A 425 19.61 -3.31 -8.92
N ALA A 426 18.58 -2.66 -9.45
CA ALA A 426 18.50 -2.23 -10.85
C ALA A 426 18.47 -0.70 -10.94
N ALA A 427 19.63 -0.06 -11.13
CA ALA A 427 19.79 1.40 -11.07
C ALA A 427 18.82 2.19 -11.97
N SER A 428 18.55 1.73 -13.19
CA SER A 428 17.61 2.40 -14.11
C SER A 428 16.16 2.33 -13.64
N VAL A 429 15.76 1.17 -13.10
CA VAL A 429 14.42 0.95 -12.53
C VAL A 429 14.26 1.77 -11.27
N MET A 430 15.24 1.71 -10.36
CA MET A 430 15.25 2.49 -9.13
C MET A 430 15.12 3.98 -9.42
N LYS A 431 15.90 4.51 -10.38
CA LYS A 431 15.80 5.91 -10.77
C LYS A 431 14.39 6.29 -11.22
N LYS A 432 13.76 5.52 -12.11
CA LYS A 432 12.39 5.80 -12.59
C LYS A 432 11.36 5.78 -11.46
N VAL A 433 11.50 4.85 -10.52
CA VAL A 433 10.62 4.72 -9.34
C VAL A 433 10.80 5.91 -8.38
N VAL A 434 12.04 6.28 -8.08
CA VAL A 434 12.36 7.40 -7.19
C VAL A 434 11.96 8.74 -7.81
N ASP A 435 12.27 8.97 -9.09
CA ASP A 435 11.93 10.22 -9.79
C ASP A 435 10.41 10.47 -9.76
N TYR A 436 9.60 9.42 -9.96
CA TYR A 436 8.13 9.52 -9.87
C TYR A 436 7.66 9.81 -8.44
N ALA A 437 8.17 9.09 -7.44
CA ALA A 437 7.81 9.33 -6.04
C ALA A 437 8.20 10.74 -5.57
N ASP A 438 9.36 11.25 -5.98
CA ASP A 438 9.83 12.59 -5.65
C ASP A 438 8.96 13.67 -6.31
N THR A 439 8.53 13.42 -7.56
CA THR A 439 7.63 14.32 -8.31
C THR A 439 6.24 14.34 -7.67
N GLU A 440 5.68 13.17 -7.37
CA GLU A 440 4.39 13.03 -6.69
C GLU A 440 4.41 13.70 -5.31
N TYR A 441 5.44 13.46 -4.50
CA TYR A 441 5.58 14.09 -3.19
C TYR A 441 5.47 15.62 -3.26
N ARG A 442 6.13 16.23 -4.26
CA ARG A 442 6.15 17.69 -4.46
C ARG A 442 4.92 18.23 -5.19
N ALA A 443 4.09 17.40 -5.81
CA ALA A 443 2.92 17.84 -6.58
C ALA A 443 1.85 18.52 -5.71
N GLY A 444 1.86 18.27 -4.39
CA GLY A 444 1.01 18.97 -3.42
C GLY A 444 1.40 20.42 -3.12
N ILE A 445 2.58 20.89 -3.57
CA ILE A 445 3.00 22.28 -3.36
C ILE A 445 2.21 23.18 -4.30
N ALA A 446 1.38 24.06 -3.75
CA ALA A 446 0.56 24.98 -4.53
C ALA A 446 1.42 25.85 -5.45
N THR A 447 1.10 25.88 -6.75
CA THR A 447 1.69 26.79 -7.73
C THR A 447 1.25 28.23 -7.45
N MET A 448 2.17 29.19 -7.58
CA MET A 448 1.90 30.61 -7.33
C MET A 448 2.09 31.43 -8.59
N THR A 449 1.30 32.50 -8.73
CA THR A 449 1.57 33.56 -9.70
C THR A 449 2.60 34.55 -9.14
N GLU A 450 3.20 35.37 -10.01
CA GLU A 450 4.16 36.40 -9.60
C GLU A 450 3.54 37.37 -8.57
N GLU A 451 2.26 37.70 -8.68
CA GLU A 451 1.56 38.56 -7.72
C GLU A 451 1.40 37.88 -6.36
N GLN A 452 1.15 36.57 -6.33
CA GLN A 452 1.04 35.83 -5.08
C GLN A 452 2.40 35.71 -4.38
N GLU A 453 3.50 35.56 -5.13
CA GLU A 453 4.86 35.52 -4.58
C GLU A 453 5.25 36.84 -3.92
N GLN A 454 4.69 37.96 -4.37
CA GLN A 454 4.85 39.27 -3.71
C GLN A 454 4.12 39.36 -2.36
N LEU A 455 3.08 38.56 -2.13
CA LEU A 455 2.35 38.56 -0.86
C LEU A 455 3.09 37.79 0.23
N SER A 456 3.64 36.64 -0.12
CA SER A 456 4.40 35.79 0.80
C SER A 456 5.26 34.80 0.03
N ALA A 457 6.47 34.53 0.55
CA ALA A 457 7.30 33.44 0.05
C ALA A 457 6.85 32.05 0.55
N LEU A 458 5.97 31.98 1.57
CA LEU A 458 5.43 30.71 2.07
C LEU A 458 4.40 30.13 1.09
N ARG A 459 4.45 28.81 0.90
CA ARG A 459 3.56 28.07 0.00
C ARG A 459 2.73 27.07 0.77
N LEU A 460 1.43 27.03 0.49
CA LEU A 460 0.59 25.91 0.92
C LEU A 460 1.13 24.64 0.26
N TRP A 461 1.29 23.59 1.06
CA TRP A 461 1.54 22.25 0.55
C TRP A 461 0.52 21.31 1.15
N THR A 462 -0.42 20.91 0.29
CA THR A 462 -1.64 20.19 0.65
C THR A 462 -1.77 18.90 -0.17
N THR A 463 -2.92 18.24 -0.09
CA THR A 463 -3.31 17.11 -0.93
C THR A 463 -3.45 17.52 -2.39
N HIS A 464 -3.18 16.60 -3.32
CA HIS A 464 -3.33 16.88 -4.75
C HIS A 464 -4.03 15.75 -5.50
N MET A 465 -4.62 16.10 -6.64
CA MET A 465 -5.22 15.11 -7.53
C MET A 465 -4.14 14.45 -8.39
N LEU A 466 -4.18 13.12 -8.51
CA LEU A 466 -3.37 12.39 -9.48
C LEU A 466 -3.86 12.68 -10.91
N ASN A 467 -2.96 13.19 -11.75
CA ASN A 467 -3.26 13.46 -13.16
C ASN A 467 -3.08 12.20 -14.01
N GLY A 468 -3.99 11.24 -13.84
CA GLY A 468 -3.97 9.97 -14.53
C GLY A 468 -2.88 9.00 -14.06
N ILE A 469 -2.77 7.86 -14.74
CA ILE A 469 -1.91 6.74 -14.35
C ILE A 469 -0.64 6.72 -15.22
N ASP A 470 0.54 6.83 -14.60
CA ASP A 470 1.82 6.62 -15.29
C ASP A 470 2.12 5.11 -15.38
N PHE A 471 1.77 4.51 -16.52
CA PHE A 471 2.04 3.09 -16.79
C PHE A 471 3.53 2.76 -16.85
N GLY A 472 4.40 3.73 -17.16
CA GLY A 472 5.85 3.56 -17.13
C GLY A 472 6.36 3.40 -15.68
N PHE A 473 5.82 4.18 -14.75
CA PHE A 473 6.06 4.03 -13.32
C PHE A 473 5.52 2.69 -12.80
N LEU A 474 4.30 2.30 -13.16
CA LEU A 474 3.75 1.00 -12.76
C LEU A 474 4.61 -0.16 -13.27
N ALA A 475 5.03 -0.13 -14.54
CA ALA A 475 5.90 -1.16 -15.11
C ALA A 475 7.26 -1.23 -14.41
N ALA A 476 7.86 -0.09 -14.06
CA ALA A 476 9.10 -0.03 -13.30
C ALA A 476 8.92 -0.58 -11.87
N SER A 477 7.84 -0.19 -11.19
CA SER A 477 7.53 -0.66 -9.83
C SER A 477 7.22 -2.16 -9.77
N LEU A 478 6.58 -2.69 -10.82
CA LEU A 478 6.25 -4.11 -10.98
C LEU A 478 7.36 -4.92 -11.69
N PHE A 479 8.53 -4.32 -11.94
CA PHE A 479 9.68 -5.00 -12.54
C PHE A 479 10.03 -6.36 -11.89
N PRO A 480 10.00 -6.53 -10.56
CA PRO A 480 10.23 -7.84 -9.93
C PRO A 480 9.25 -8.91 -10.42
N LYS A 481 8.00 -8.54 -10.73
CA LYS A 481 6.98 -9.46 -11.26
C LYS A 481 7.20 -9.81 -12.72
N LEU A 482 7.81 -8.92 -13.50
CA LEU A 482 8.26 -9.24 -14.86
C LEU A 482 9.43 -10.23 -14.82
N LEU A 483 10.40 -10.03 -13.92
CA LEU A 483 11.51 -10.96 -13.71
C LEU A 483 11.01 -12.37 -13.35
N LEU A 484 9.99 -12.44 -12.50
CA LEU A 484 9.32 -13.69 -12.12
C LEU A 484 8.80 -14.47 -13.34
N ILE A 485 8.16 -13.79 -14.30
CA ILE A 485 7.68 -14.41 -15.55
C ILE A 485 8.87 -14.92 -16.38
N VAL A 486 9.95 -14.15 -16.48
CA VAL A 486 11.17 -14.55 -17.21
C VAL A 486 11.80 -15.80 -16.60
N ILE A 487 11.87 -15.89 -15.26
CA ILE A 487 12.40 -17.08 -14.57
C ILE A 487 11.56 -18.32 -14.90
N VAL A 488 10.22 -18.20 -14.92
CA VAL A 488 9.34 -19.32 -15.29
C VAL A 488 9.54 -19.73 -16.74
N LEU A 489 9.70 -18.78 -17.67
CA LEU A 489 10.00 -19.09 -19.08
C LEU A 489 11.35 -19.81 -19.22
N ALA A 490 12.37 -19.38 -18.49
CA ALA A 490 13.67 -20.06 -18.46
C ALA A 490 13.55 -21.48 -17.89
N TYR A 491 12.80 -21.67 -16.80
CA TYR A 491 12.50 -22.98 -16.24
C TYR A 491 11.82 -23.90 -17.27
N VAL A 492 10.80 -23.41 -17.96
CA VAL A 492 10.12 -24.15 -19.03
C VAL A 492 11.09 -24.50 -20.17
N GLY A 493 11.95 -23.56 -20.59
CA GLY A 493 12.97 -23.81 -21.61
C GLY A 493 13.95 -24.90 -21.20
N MET A 494 14.48 -24.84 -19.97
CA MET A 494 15.36 -25.87 -19.41
C MET A 494 14.68 -27.23 -19.33
N ARG A 495 13.41 -27.28 -18.89
CA ARG A 495 12.62 -28.52 -18.84
C ARG A 495 12.48 -29.14 -20.23
N LYS A 496 12.21 -28.34 -21.26
CA LYS A 496 12.11 -28.83 -22.65
C LYS A 496 13.41 -29.39 -23.18
N VAL A 497 14.52 -28.67 -22.95
CA VAL A 497 15.86 -29.13 -23.33
C VAL A 497 16.18 -30.45 -22.62
N TYR A 498 15.86 -30.57 -21.33
CA TYR A 498 16.03 -31.80 -20.58
C TYR A 498 15.25 -32.98 -21.17
N HIS A 499 13.95 -32.82 -21.48
CA HIS A 499 13.14 -33.89 -22.09
C HIS A 499 13.59 -34.25 -23.51
N GLN A 500 14.24 -33.33 -24.24
CA GLN A 500 14.81 -33.62 -25.54
C GLN A 500 16.04 -34.54 -25.43
N PHE A 501 16.87 -34.36 -24.40
CA PHE A 501 18.04 -35.21 -24.15
C PHE A 501 17.70 -36.51 -23.40
N TYR A 502 16.66 -36.50 -22.56
CA TYR A 502 16.18 -37.63 -21.77
C TYR A 502 14.69 -37.87 -22.03
N PRO A 503 14.31 -38.36 -23.22
CA PRO A 503 12.92 -38.66 -23.51
C PRO A 503 12.40 -39.76 -22.57
N ASP A 504 11.18 -39.59 -22.06
CA ASP A 504 10.52 -40.59 -21.23
C ASP A 504 10.52 -41.95 -21.93
N GLN A 505 11.05 -42.96 -21.25
CA GLN A 505 11.04 -44.33 -21.76
C GLN A 505 9.58 -44.76 -21.97
N LYS A 506 9.16 -44.92 -23.23
CA LYS A 506 7.89 -45.57 -23.55
C LYS A 506 7.94 -46.98 -22.93
N PRO A 507 7.05 -47.33 -21.98
CA PRO A 507 7.03 -48.68 -21.45
C PRO A 507 6.77 -49.62 -22.63
N THR A 508 7.70 -50.55 -22.84
CA THR A 508 7.62 -51.61 -23.85
C THR A 508 6.28 -52.31 -23.71
N GLY A 509 5.38 -52.09 -24.67
CA GLY A 509 4.20 -52.93 -24.84
C GLY A 509 4.67 -54.37 -25.00
N ILE A 510 4.12 -55.26 -24.19
CA ILE A 510 4.48 -56.68 -24.11
C ILE A 510 4.54 -57.26 -25.53
N THR A 511 5.76 -57.56 -26.00
CA THR A 511 6.02 -58.38 -27.18
C THR A 511 5.66 -59.82 -26.82
N GLY A 512 4.40 -60.19 -27.00
CA GLY A 512 3.96 -61.53 -26.64
C GLY A 512 2.50 -61.84 -26.93
N ARG A 513 2.07 -61.75 -28.19
CA ARG A 513 1.08 -62.68 -28.79
C ARG A 513 0.85 -62.41 -30.28
N SER A 514 1.27 -63.41 -31.08
CA SER A 514 0.80 -63.80 -32.43
C SER A 514 0.40 -62.69 -33.40
N THR A 515 1.33 -62.38 -34.30
CA THR A 515 1.10 -61.83 -35.63
C THR A 515 0.35 -62.84 -36.52
N ALA A 516 -0.96 -62.68 -36.66
CA ALA A 516 -1.71 -63.03 -37.86
C ALA A 516 -3.07 -62.33 -37.81
N ASP A 517 -3.39 -61.59 -38.87
CA ASP A 517 -4.67 -60.95 -39.18
C ASP A 517 -5.19 -59.84 -38.26
N ARG A 518 -4.73 -58.60 -38.51
CA ARG A 518 -5.53 -57.41 -38.24
C ARG A 518 -5.49 -56.44 -39.42
N SER A 519 -6.68 -56.08 -39.90
CA SER A 519 -6.90 -55.17 -41.02
C SER A 519 -6.37 -53.76 -40.72
N THR A 520 -5.96 -53.06 -41.78
CA THR A 520 -5.37 -51.71 -41.74
C THR A 520 -6.27 -50.63 -41.10
N ASN A 521 -7.58 -50.85 -41.04
CA ASN A 521 -8.52 -49.98 -40.33
C ASN A 521 -8.54 -50.19 -38.80
N GLU A 522 -8.20 -51.38 -38.31
CA GLU A 522 -8.01 -51.60 -36.87
C GLU A 522 -6.73 -50.94 -36.37
N THR A 523 -5.65 -50.89 -37.15
CA THR A 523 -4.44 -50.14 -36.76
C THR A 523 -4.67 -48.62 -36.69
N ALA A 524 -5.52 -48.04 -37.54
CA ALA A 524 -5.88 -46.63 -37.45
C ALA A 524 -6.86 -46.35 -36.28
N ALA A 525 -7.86 -47.22 -36.08
CA ALA A 525 -8.78 -47.13 -34.95
C ALA A 525 -8.10 -47.43 -33.60
N THR A 526 -7.07 -48.30 -33.58
CA THR A 526 -6.23 -48.62 -32.41
C THR A 526 -5.11 -47.61 -32.22
N ALA A 527 -4.67 -46.89 -33.27
CA ALA A 527 -3.79 -45.73 -33.13
C ALA A 527 -4.54 -44.52 -32.52
N GLN A 528 -5.83 -44.38 -32.81
CA GLN A 528 -6.70 -43.36 -32.19
C GLN A 528 -7.21 -43.78 -30.79
N LYS A 529 -7.59 -45.06 -30.59
CA LYS A 529 -7.91 -45.65 -29.26
C LYS A 529 -6.68 -45.87 -28.37
N GLY A 530 -5.47 -45.98 -28.94
CA GLY A 530 -4.25 -46.25 -28.19
C GLY A 530 -3.78 -45.08 -27.33
N ASN A 531 -4.32 -43.87 -27.56
CA ASN A 531 -3.93 -42.67 -26.85
C ASN A 531 -4.89 -42.26 -25.72
N LEU A 532 -6.16 -42.69 -25.73
CA LEU A 532 -7.19 -42.26 -24.77
C LEU A 532 -7.70 -43.43 -23.92
N THR A 533 -7.91 -43.18 -22.63
CA THR A 533 -8.51 -44.10 -21.65
C THR A 533 -10.03 -44.20 -21.85
N ASN A 534 -10.66 -45.29 -21.39
CA ASN A 534 -12.13 -45.42 -21.43
C ASN A 534 -12.85 -44.29 -20.69
N PHE A 535 -12.22 -43.75 -19.64
CA PHE A 535 -12.61 -42.52 -18.97
C PHE A 535 -12.68 -41.34 -19.94
N GLU A 536 -11.59 -41.01 -20.64
CA GLU A 536 -11.52 -39.88 -21.61
C GLU A 536 -12.53 -40.03 -22.76
N ILE A 537 -12.74 -41.26 -23.23
CA ILE A 537 -13.72 -41.57 -24.29
C ILE A 537 -15.15 -41.37 -23.80
N SER A 538 -15.44 -41.64 -22.53
CA SER A 538 -16.80 -41.65 -21.98
C SER A 538 -17.23 -40.29 -21.45
N THR A 539 -16.30 -39.51 -20.89
CA THR A 539 -16.57 -38.15 -20.44
C THR A 539 -16.43 -37.13 -21.58
N GLY A 540 -15.75 -37.49 -22.68
CA GLY A 540 -15.38 -36.56 -23.75
C GLY A 540 -14.30 -35.56 -23.32
N VAL A 541 -13.84 -35.68 -22.07
CA VAL A 541 -12.75 -34.90 -21.51
C VAL A 541 -11.48 -35.68 -21.79
N GLU A 542 -10.77 -35.34 -22.88
CA GLU A 542 -9.33 -35.60 -22.92
C GLU A 542 -8.77 -35.09 -21.61
N LEU A 543 -7.97 -35.87 -20.86
CA LEU A 543 -7.48 -35.48 -19.52
C LEU A 543 -7.02 -34.00 -19.57
N GLU A 544 -7.92 -33.08 -19.19
CA GLU A 544 -7.94 -31.70 -19.74
C GLU A 544 -6.76 -30.87 -19.21
N ALA A 545 -6.08 -31.44 -18.21
CA ALA A 545 -4.93 -30.90 -17.52
C ALA A 545 -3.62 -31.65 -17.85
N ARG A 546 -3.33 -31.90 -19.14
CA ARG A 546 -1.98 -32.35 -19.51
C ARG A 546 -0.93 -31.26 -19.25
N TYR A 547 -1.28 -29.99 -19.42
CA TYR A 547 -0.34 -28.87 -19.37
C TYR A 547 -0.97 -27.65 -18.69
N GLY A 548 -0.14 -26.74 -18.18
CA GLY A 548 -0.58 -25.59 -17.39
C GLY A 548 -0.07 -25.65 -15.95
N LEU A 549 -0.78 -24.98 -15.05
CA LEU A 549 -0.44 -24.90 -13.63
C LEU A 549 -1.00 -26.13 -12.91
N ILE A 550 -0.25 -27.23 -12.93
CA ILE A 550 -0.63 -28.50 -12.31
C ILE A 550 0.60 -29.29 -11.90
N SER A 551 0.50 -30.03 -10.80
CA SER A 551 1.60 -30.85 -10.28
C SER A 551 1.93 -32.00 -11.24
N ASP A 552 3.13 -32.56 -11.14
CA ASP A 552 3.50 -33.74 -11.93
C ASP A 552 2.91 -35.02 -11.31
N TYR A 553 2.04 -35.69 -12.06
CA TYR A 553 1.43 -36.97 -11.69
C TYR A 553 1.30 -37.93 -12.87
N LYS A 554 1.19 -39.23 -12.58
CA LYS A 554 0.98 -40.27 -13.60
C LYS A 554 -0.46 -40.23 -14.08
N ASN A 555 -0.69 -39.86 -15.33
CA ASN A 555 -2.03 -39.74 -15.93
C ASN A 555 -2.77 -41.09 -16.08
N TYR A 556 -2.03 -42.17 -16.23
CA TYR A 556 -2.58 -43.49 -16.50
C TYR A 556 -1.78 -44.58 -15.79
N VAL A 557 -2.44 -45.70 -15.55
CA VAL A 557 -1.83 -46.93 -15.05
C VAL A 557 -2.14 -48.05 -16.04
N PHE A 558 -1.17 -48.91 -16.31
CA PHE A 558 -1.39 -50.11 -17.12
C PHE A 558 -1.71 -51.30 -16.22
N PHE A 559 -2.88 -51.91 -16.41
CA PHE A 559 -3.15 -53.24 -15.84
C PHE A 559 -3.36 -54.24 -16.99
N LYS A 560 -2.62 -55.35 -16.97
CA LYS A 560 -2.76 -56.44 -17.95
C LYS A 560 -2.73 -55.97 -19.43
N GLY A 561 -1.91 -54.96 -19.74
CA GLY A 561 -1.73 -54.41 -21.10
C GLY A 561 -2.80 -53.39 -21.56
N LEU A 562 -3.77 -53.06 -20.71
CA LEU A 562 -4.79 -52.03 -20.98
C LEU A 562 -4.48 -50.74 -20.21
N LYS A 563 -4.78 -49.59 -20.83
CA LYS A 563 -4.51 -48.24 -20.30
C LYS A 563 -5.70 -47.72 -19.52
N PHE A 564 -5.51 -47.40 -18.24
CA PHE A 564 -6.56 -46.96 -17.33
C PHE A 564 -6.28 -45.59 -16.76
N ALA A 565 -7.32 -44.81 -16.45
CA ALA A 565 -7.14 -43.52 -15.79
C ALA A 565 -6.67 -43.76 -14.35
N SER A 566 -5.57 -43.13 -13.95
CA SER A 566 -5.13 -43.18 -12.56
C SER A 566 -6.09 -42.39 -11.67
N ALA A 567 -6.02 -42.63 -10.36
CA ALA A 567 -6.71 -41.83 -9.35
C ALA A 567 -6.41 -40.31 -9.52
N ASP A 568 -5.14 -39.97 -9.72
CA ASP A 568 -4.71 -38.60 -10.01
C ASP A 568 -5.26 -38.10 -11.35
N GLY A 569 -5.30 -38.94 -12.38
CA GLY A 569 -5.87 -38.60 -13.69
C GLY A 569 -7.34 -38.22 -13.60
N VAL A 570 -8.14 -38.98 -12.84
CA VAL A 570 -9.56 -38.69 -12.62
C VAL A 570 -9.74 -37.41 -11.81
N TYR A 571 -9.02 -37.28 -10.69
CA TYR A 571 -9.13 -36.12 -9.80
C TYR A 571 -8.64 -34.81 -10.44
N CYS A 572 -7.46 -34.85 -11.06
CA CYS A 572 -6.85 -33.72 -11.76
C CYS A 572 -7.59 -33.30 -13.03
N SER A 573 -8.45 -34.16 -13.57
CA SER A 573 -9.40 -33.79 -14.64
C SER A 573 -10.69 -33.16 -14.09
N GLY A 574 -10.79 -32.96 -12.78
CA GLY A 574 -11.92 -32.31 -12.14
C GLY A 574 -13.10 -33.23 -11.85
N TYR A 575 -12.88 -34.52 -11.65
CA TYR A 575 -13.94 -35.49 -11.34
C TYR A 575 -13.69 -36.25 -10.04
N VAL A 576 -14.78 -36.64 -9.39
CA VAL A 576 -14.79 -37.58 -8.25
C VAL A 576 -15.90 -38.61 -8.44
N VAL A 577 -15.74 -39.77 -7.80
CA VAL A 577 -16.74 -40.84 -7.81
C VAL A 577 -17.57 -40.77 -6.52
N ALA A 578 -18.85 -40.45 -6.65
CA ALA A 578 -19.83 -40.47 -5.57
C ALA A 578 -20.36 -41.90 -5.35
N ASN A 579 -20.06 -42.45 -4.17
CA ASN A 579 -20.49 -43.75 -3.65
C ASN A 579 -20.28 -44.94 -4.61
N GLY A 580 -19.27 -44.86 -5.48
CA GLY A 580 -19.01 -45.88 -6.50
C GLY A 580 -20.05 -45.95 -7.62
N ARG A 581 -21.06 -45.08 -7.62
CA ARG A 581 -22.23 -45.14 -8.52
C ARG A 581 -22.25 -44.04 -9.57
N PHE A 582 -21.77 -42.85 -9.21
CA PHE A 582 -21.82 -41.69 -10.09
C PHE A 582 -20.44 -41.03 -10.19
N LEU A 583 -20.02 -40.71 -11.40
CA LEU A 583 -18.90 -39.83 -11.67
C LEU A 583 -19.44 -38.40 -11.77
N VAL A 584 -18.93 -37.54 -10.90
CA VAL A 584 -19.43 -36.18 -10.68
C VAL A 584 -18.28 -35.19 -10.89
N GLY A 585 -18.54 -34.11 -11.62
CA GLY A 585 -17.61 -32.99 -11.72
C GLY A 585 -17.42 -32.34 -10.35
N SER A 586 -16.18 -32.21 -9.87
CA SER A 586 -15.87 -31.62 -8.57
C SER A 586 -16.34 -30.17 -8.46
N LYS A 587 -16.29 -29.41 -9.56
CA LYS A 587 -16.83 -28.05 -9.70
C LYS A 587 -18.35 -27.99 -9.55
N ASP A 588 -19.05 -29.07 -9.89
CA ASP A 588 -20.51 -29.12 -9.90
C ASP A 588 -21.08 -29.61 -8.56
N LEU A 589 -20.26 -30.17 -7.67
CA LEU A 589 -20.69 -30.68 -6.36
C LEU A 589 -21.43 -29.63 -5.53
N LEU A 590 -20.95 -28.38 -5.51
CA LEU A 590 -21.62 -27.31 -4.77
C LEU A 590 -23.02 -27.05 -5.35
N SER A 591 -23.12 -26.98 -6.68
CA SER A 591 -24.40 -26.84 -7.37
C SER A 591 -25.34 -28.01 -7.08
N ILE A 592 -24.84 -29.25 -7.05
CA ILE A 592 -25.63 -30.45 -6.72
C ILE A 592 -26.14 -30.40 -5.28
N ILE A 593 -25.27 -30.04 -4.31
CA ILE A 593 -25.65 -29.88 -2.90
C ILE A 593 -26.77 -28.85 -2.76
N MET A 594 -26.65 -27.71 -3.46
CA MET A 594 -27.66 -26.65 -3.44
C MET A 594 -28.97 -27.12 -4.11
N ILE A 595 -28.92 -27.78 -5.27
CA ILE A 595 -30.12 -28.34 -5.93
C ILE A 595 -30.85 -29.30 -5.00
N LYS A 596 -30.12 -30.13 -4.25
CA LYS A 596 -30.68 -31.06 -3.28
C LYS A 596 -31.24 -30.37 -2.04
N ALA A 597 -30.52 -29.40 -1.48
CA ALA A 597 -30.93 -28.66 -0.28
C ALA A 597 -32.20 -27.83 -0.52
N PHE A 598 -32.25 -27.10 -1.64
CA PHE A 598 -33.37 -26.22 -1.98
C PHE A 598 -34.48 -26.94 -2.76
N ARG A 599 -34.28 -28.21 -3.11
CA ARG A 599 -35.20 -29.01 -3.95
C ARG A 599 -35.60 -28.31 -5.26
N SER A 600 -34.70 -27.48 -5.81
CA SER A 600 -34.95 -26.67 -7.00
C SER A 600 -33.76 -26.69 -7.93
N ARG A 601 -34.02 -26.87 -9.23
CA ARG A 601 -32.98 -26.87 -10.27
C ARG A 601 -32.79 -25.45 -10.81
N PHE A 602 -31.75 -24.78 -10.33
CA PHE A 602 -31.36 -23.45 -10.81
C PHE A 602 -30.24 -23.48 -11.87
N THR A 603 -29.60 -24.64 -12.07
CA THR A 603 -28.58 -24.84 -13.12
C THR A 603 -28.60 -26.28 -13.65
N ASN A 604 -28.13 -26.48 -14.88
CA ASN A 604 -28.06 -27.80 -15.51
C ASN A 604 -26.72 -28.45 -15.17
N VAL A 605 -26.77 -29.48 -14.33
CA VAL A 605 -25.60 -30.29 -13.97
C VAL A 605 -25.78 -31.70 -14.51
N TYR A 606 -24.72 -32.28 -15.04
CA TYR A 606 -24.71 -33.65 -15.56
C TYR A 606 -23.75 -34.55 -14.78
N VAL A 607 -24.13 -35.80 -14.59
CA VAL A 607 -23.33 -36.84 -13.94
C VAL A 607 -23.30 -38.10 -14.81
N TYR A 608 -22.26 -38.92 -14.70
CA TYR A 608 -22.17 -40.17 -15.45
C TYR A 608 -22.35 -41.35 -14.50
N ALA A 609 -23.11 -42.37 -14.90
CA ALA A 609 -23.20 -43.59 -14.12
C ALA A 609 -21.89 -44.39 -14.22
N VAL A 610 -21.45 -44.96 -13.10
CA VAL A 610 -20.27 -45.82 -12.99
C VAL A 610 -20.75 -47.26 -12.88
N ASP A 611 -20.27 -48.13 -13.77
CA ASP A 611 -20.56 -49.56 -13.78
C ASP A 611 -19.26 -50.36 -13.58
N GLY A 612 -19.07 -50.83 -12.33
CA GLY A 612 -17.82 -51.44 -11.88
C GLY A 612 -16.66 -50.47 -11.98
N ASN A 613 -15.74 -50.73 -12.91
CA ASN A 613 -14.62 -49.83 -13.18
C ASN A 613 -14.86 -48.94 -14.40
N THR A 614 -15.93 -49.13 -15.17
CA THR A 614 -16.17 -48.38 -16.42
C THR A 614 -17.15 -47.21 -16.21
N VAL A 615 -17.05 -46.17 -17.02
CA VAL A 615 -17.96 -45.02 -17.01
C VAL A 615 -18.91 -45.12 -18.20
N GLN A 616 -20.21 -44.94 -17.97
CA GLN A 616 -21.19 -44.91 -19.05
C GLN A 616 -21.02 -43.65 -19.91
N ARG A 617 -21.22 -43.78 -21.23
CA ARG A 617 -21.06 -42.66 -22.18
C ARG A 617 -22.18 -41.62 -22.13
N THR A 618 -23.34 -41.98 -21.57
CA THR A 618 -24.50 -41.09 -21.53
C THR A 618 -24.52 -40.32 -20.22
N ALA A 619 -24.44 -39.00 -20.31
CA ALA A 619 -24.55 -38.13 -19.16
C ALA A 619 -26.03 -38.01 -18.72
N GLN A 620 -26.28 -38.12 -17.41
CA GLN A 620 -27.59 -37.97 -16.80
C GLN A 620 -27.72 -36.58 -16.17
N LEU A 621 -28.82 -35.88 -16.46
CA LEU A 621 -29.12 -34.59 -15.83
C LEU A 621 -29.49 -34.79 -14.34
N VAL A 622 -28.96 -33.94 -13.48
CA VAL A 622 -29.20 -33.98 -12.02
C VAL A 622 -30.52 -33.29 -11.66
N TYR A 623 -31.34 -34.03 -10.93
CA TYR A 623 -32.54 -33.57 -10.23
C TYR A 623 -32.35 -33.70 -8.71
N PRO A 624 -33.19 -33.06 -7.87
CA PRO A 624 -33.09 -33.15 -6.40
C PRO A 624 -33.06 -34.59 -5.84
N GLU A 625 -33.67 -35.53 -6.56
CA GLU A 625 -33.77 -36.96 -6.20
C GLU A 625 -32.67 -37.84 -6.84
N THR A 626 -31.83 -37.30 -7.73
CA THR A 626 -30.85 -38.10 -8.49
C THR A 626 -29.73 -38.68 -7.62
N LEU A 627 -29.19 -37.88 -6.68
CA LEU A 627 -28.15 -38.31 -5.73
C LEU A 627 -28.67 -38.20 -4.30
N SER A 628 -28.42 -39.20 -3.45
CA SER A 628 -28.74 -39.15 -2.01
C SER A 628 -27.71 -38.32 -1.23
N TRP A 629 -28.04 -37.91 0.00
CA TRP A 629 -27.05 -37.24 0.88
C TRP A 629 -25.86 -38.15 1.19
N GLN A 630 -26.10 -39.46 1.27
CA GLN A 630 -25.03 -40.45 1.40
C GLN A 630 -24.12 -40.40 0.18
N ASP A 631 -24.67 -40.35 -1.05
CA ASP A 631 -23.85 -40.29 -2.26
C ASP A 631 -22.89 -39.08 -2.28
N LEU A 632 -23.33 -37.93 -1.75
CA LEU A 632 -22.52 -36.70 -1.67
C LEU A 632 -21.46 -36.70 -0.56
N ILE A 633 -21.64 -37.54 0.47
CA ILE A 633 -20.69 -37.69 1.60
C ILE A 633 -19.66 -38.79 1.34
N PHE A 634 -20.02 -39.79 0.53
CA PHE A 634 -19.15 -40.91 0.16
C PHE A 634 -18.40 -40.64 -1.14
N LEU A 635 -17.53 -39.64 -1.16
CA LEU A 635 -16.69 -39.32 -2.31
C LEU A 635 -15.42 -40.18 -2.32
N ASN A 636 -15.07 -40.71 -3.50
CA ASN A 636 -13.86 -41.52 -3.73
C ASN A 636 -13.30 -41.29 -5.14
N ILE A 637 -12.17 -41.94 -5.45
CA ILE A 637 -11.40 -41.89 -6.68
C ILE A 637 -10.88 -43.29 -6.99
N ASN A 638 -11.79 -44.17 -7.38
CA ASN A 638 -11.38 -45.50 -7.82
C ASN A 638 -10.67 -45.43 -9.17
N ILE A 639 -9.80 -46.40 -9.43
CA ILE A 639 -9.19 -46.56 -10.75
C ILE A 639 -10.32 -46.90 -11.72
N LEU A 640 -10.58 -46.01 -12.66
CA LEU A 640 -11.62 -46.19 -13.67
C LEU A 640 -10.98 -46.86 -14.90
N ALA A 641 -11.43 -48.07 -15.16
CA ALA A 641 -11.00 -48.97 -16.21
C ALA A 641 -11.65 -48.66 -17.57
#